data_AF-A0A7S1TW08-F1
#
_entry.id   AF-A0A7S1TW08-F1
#
_cell.length_a   1.000
_cell.length_b   1.000
_cell.length_c   1.000
_cell.angle_alpha   90.00
_cell.angle_beta   90.00
_cell.angle_gamma   90.00
#
_symmetry.space_group_name_H-M   'P 1'
#
loop_
_entity.id
_entity.type
_entity.pdbx_description
1 polymer ?
#
loop_
_entity_poly.entity_id
_entity_poly.type
_entity_poly.pdbx_seq_one_letter_code
_entity_poly.pdbx_strand_id
1 'polypeptide(L)'
;GEKKAGGGGGRRPGAGEHIVRSGEPYLDMFWAHEEGLEIPSTALVLLWVSDPLLPKSVRTALHALVMRLLADTAYFRLKCAEALFAAYPLLADHYAHGVGVYGDSAFDITVQIFTTPSVVEHLCRPGAEQGGTLMHVLLGSLRRAFQVARRQAPLTVALAGVPPEGNWLEHSLFLHSRYHNCGLSDLGHCFRAPGVSAFLLQDGNALGELMRVLAHLHLMDRFKRQVGSHVEYENMHWVSAFNASLAIGDFFISFFKGLLDAAPGGDAPNAEWARLLKQTVAALHRADTQEALAPPQRWGGGDPPRPMPGRAELADSQADYRKFNVLRGENSIHIPFHRLVGLATSAMGGADAARGLSVADVVASANLGLSDVALLCDLPLRNLALSSLTAAHVFRRNGLQFEHMMASYGRPPYCRLLRDPDVRCVQLAFLGLAPHARGFEFGVGLILDKFLVSRFLLEPAASAKELEVGLTEAAHGRGFLGQMGESCLDTIITVATELPAGLEAAVRREVVHALVEQDLPYSGLFKATQVLDEVPEALFAEVVGDVCERTGGERSVFCLKPEFWASYDPSFWHLPRNRHETAMQRVESHYARRKPKAKGKGKSKKAPPRPLAPPMPTCRSGFDAIRNGVLFNDVTFAAVRGALVRALTPRGAGAAA
;
A
#
# COMPACT_ATOMS: atom_id res chain seq x y z
N GLY A 1 -22.52 55.55 -54.44
CA GLY A 1 -23.92 55.80 -54.11
C GLY A 1 -24.57 54.47 -53.88
N GLU A 2 -25.02 54.19 -52.66
CA GLU A 2 -25.93 53.09 -52.37
C GLU A 2 -26.68 53.43 -51.08
N LYS A 3 -27.99 53.23 -51.14
CA LYS A 3 -29.02 53.62 -50.18
C LYS A 3 -29.66 52.33 -49.63
N LYS A 4 -30.20 52.47 -48.41
CA LYS A 4 -31.16 51.62 -47.66
C LYS A 4 -30.50 50.51 -46.82
N ALA A 5 -30.51 50.52 -45.48
CA ALA A 5 -31.48 50.91 -44.42
C ALA A 5 -32.61 49.89 -44.16
N GLY A 6 -32.65 49.45 -42.89
CA GLY A 6 -33.69 48.67 -42.21
C GLY A 6 -33.07 47.48 -41.45
N GLY A 7 -33.01 47.37 -40.12
CA GLY A 7 -33.69 48.08 -39.04
C GLY A 7 -34.46 47.07 -38.16
N GLY A 8 -33.93 46.76 -36.97
CA GLY A 8 -34.54 45.91 -35.94
C GLY A 8 -33.58 44.78 -35.53
N GLY A 9 -33.14 44.60 -34.29
CA GLY A 9 -33.60 45.07 -32.98
C GLY A 9 -33.33 43.92 -32.00
N GLY A 10 -32.24 43.99 -31.22
CA GLY A 10 -31.87 42.94 -30.28
C GLY A 10 -30.57 43.25 -29.55
N ARG A 11 -30.69 43.87 -28.37
CA ARG A 11 -29.59 44.23 -27.47
C ARG A 11 -28.75 43.00 -27.10
N ARG A 12 -27.44 43.06 -27.32
CA ARG A 12 -26.44 42.35 -26.50
C ARG A 12 -25.87 43.39 -25.50
N PRO A 13 -25.84 43.14 -24.19
CA PRO A 13 -25.01 43.95 -23.30
C PRO A 13 -23.54 43.66 -23.63
N GLY A 14 -22.77 44.74 -23.76
CA GLY A 14 -21.39 44.72 -24.21
C GLY A 14 -20.45 44.01 -23.25
N ALA A 15 -19.33 43.57 -23.82
CA ALA A 15 -18.10 43.29 -23.12
C ALA A 15 -17.73 44.52 -22.28
N GLY A 16 -17.94 44.41 -20.97
CA GLY A 16 -17.41 45.36 -20.00
C GLY A 16 -15.93 45.07 -19.82
N GLU A 17 -15.10 45.94 -20.37
CA GLU A 17 -13.74 46.17 -19.87
C GLU A 17 -13.85 46.49 -18.38
N HIS A 18 -13.59 45.50 -17.52
CA HIS A 18 -13.29 45.77 -16.12
C HIS A 18 -11.86 46.32 -16.07
N ILE A 19 -11.78 47.64 -16.21
CA ILE A 19 -10.64 48.44 -15.77
C ILE A 19 -10.48 48.16 -14.28
N VAL A 20 -9.45 47.38 -13.94
CA VAL A 20 -8.96 47.20 -12.58
C VAL A 20 -8.58 48.59 -12.07
N ARG A 21 -9.35 49.11 -11.11
CA ARG A 21 -8.98 50.33 -10.40
C ARG A 21 -7.68 50.05 -9.64
N SER A 22 -6.64 50.80 -10.02
CA SER A 22 -5.35 50.83 -9.34
C SER A 22 -5.53 51.27 -7.89
N GLY A 23 -5.34 50.36 -6.93
CA GLY A 23 -5.24 50.75 -5.52
C GLY A 23 -5.65 49.71 -4.48
N GLU A 24 -6.40 48.66 -4.84
CA GLU A 24 -6.65 47.55 -3.91
C GLU A 24 -5.62 46.45 -4.13
N PRO A 25 -4.92 45.99 -3.08
CA PRO A 25 -3.83 45.05 -3.28
C PRO A 25 -4.44 43.70 -3.65
N TYR A 26 -3.96 43.13 -4.76
CA TYR A 26 -4.22 41.74 -5.17
C TYR A 26 -4.06 40.72 -4.03
N LEU A 27 -3.30 41.08 -2.99
CA LEU A 27 -3.14 40.35 -1.74
C LEU A 27 -4.48 40.17 -1.01
N ASP A 28 -5.29 41.21 -0.78
CA ASP A 28 -6.49 41.11 0.07
C ASP A 28 -7.56 40.16 -0.48
N MET A 29 -7.64 40.01 -1.80
CA MET A 29 -8.55 39.06 -2.45
C MET A 29 -8.06 37.60 -2.40
N PHE A 30 -6.73 37.40 -2.30
CA PHE A 30 -6.12 36.08 -2.07
C PHE A 30 -6.19 35.67 -0.59
N TRP A 31 -6.16 36.64 0.34
CA TRP A 31 -6.22 36.41 1.79
C TRP A 31 -7.65 36.33 2.37
N ALA A 32 -8.69 36.68 1.59
CA ALA A 32 -10.07 36.79 2.09
C ALA A 32 -10.76 35.46 2.43
N HIS A 33 -10.09 34.31 2.26
CA HIS A 33 -10.73 32.99 2.39
C HIS A 33 -10.39 32.19 3.66
N GLU A 34 -9.57 32.73 4.57
CA GLU A 34 -9.14 32.02 5.78
C GLU A 34 -9.59 32.74 7.05
N GLU A 35 -10.75 32.36 7.59
CA GLU A 35 -11.08 32.67 8.98
C GLU A 35 -10.05 31.97 9.90
N GLY A 36 -9.12 32.75 10.46
CA GLY A 36 -8.36 32.36 11.65
C GLY A 36 -6.86 32.06 11.50
N LEU A 37 -6.19 32.34 10.37
CA LEU A 37 -4.72 32.33 10.32
C LEU A 37 -4.14 33.72 10.64
N GLU A 38 -3.71 33.93 11.89
CA GLU A 38 -2.85 35.06 12.24
C GLU A 38 -1.46 34.85 11.63
N ILE A 39 -1.11 35.60 10.58
CA ILE A 39 0.23 35.54 9.95
C ILE A 39 1.24 36.21 10.89
N PRO A 40 2.29 35.51 11.38
CA PRO A 40 3.30 36.13 12.23
C PRO A 40 4.12 37.20 11.50
N SER A 41 4.35 38.33 12.16
CA SER A 41 4.73 39.64 11.63
C SER A 41 6.23 39.86 11.38
N THR A 42 6.96 38.87 10.83
CA THR A 42 8.38 39.07 10.45
C THR A 42 8.57 39.22 8.96
N ALA A 43 9.57 40.04 8.56
CA ALA A 43 9.92 40.24 7.15
C ALA A 43 10.27 38.93 6.44
N LEU A 44 10.88 37.96 7.14
CA LEU A 44 11.19 36.64 6.57
C LEU A 44 9.94 35.83 6.24
N VAL A 45 8.91 35.86 7.10
CA VAL A 45 7.64 35.16 6.83
C VAL A 45 6.95 35.74 5.60
N LEU A 46 6.82 37.07 5.52
CA LEU A 46 6.23 37.74 4.35
C LEU A 46 6.98 37.42 3.06
N LEU A 47 8.30 37.35 3.16
CA LEU A 47 9.17 37.06 2.04
C LEU A 47 9.01 35.60 1.57
N TRP A 48 8.86 34.65 2.50
CA TRP A 48 8.51 33.26 2.17
C TRP A 48 7.15 33.16 1.50
N VAL A 49 6.13 33.76 2.11
CA VAL A 49 4.76 33.70 1.59
C VAL A 49 4.65 34.32 0.19
N SER A 50 5.46 35.35 -0.08
CA SER A 50 5.53 36.02 -1.39
C SER A 50 6.39 35.29 -2.42
N ASP A 51 7.25 34.35 -2.01
CA ASP A 51 8.18 33.60 -2.87
C ASP A 51 7.58 33.10 -4.20
N PRO A 52 6.44 32.39 -4.21
CA PRO A 52 5.84 31.91 -5.45
C PRO A 52 5.38 33.03 -6.40
N LEU A 53 5.15 34.24 -5.89
CA LEU A 53 4.67 35.40 -6.63
C LEU A 53 5.80 36.27 -7.17
N LEU A 54 7.04 36.08 -6.69
CA LEU A 54 8.18 36.87 -7.12
C LEU A 54 8.61 36.53 -8.57
N PRO A 55 9.13 37.50 -9.33
CA PRO A 55 9.78 37.23 -10.60
C PRO A 55 10.94 36.23 -10.43
N LYS A 56 11.13 35.34 -11.40
CA LYS A 56 12.14 34.27 -11.32
C LYS A 56 13.54 34.78 -10.95
N SER A 57 13.99 35.90 -11.54
CA SER A 57 15.31 36.49 -11.26
C SER A 57 15.48 36.90 -9.79
N VAL A 58 14.44 37.50 -9.20
CA VAL A 58 14.44 37.93 -7.79
C VAL A 58 14.43 36.71 -6.88
N ARG A 59 13.59 35.73 -7.18
CA ARG A 59 13.51 34.49 -6.41
C ARG A 59 14.81 33.69 -6.44
N THR A 60 15.44 33.51 -7.60
CA THR A 60 16.73 32.82 -7.70
C THR A 60 17.82 33.54 -6.91
N ALA A 61 17.87 34.88 -6.97
CA ALA A 61 18.82 35.66 -6.19
C ALA A 61 18.56 35.53 -4.68
N LEU A 62 17.28 35.53 -4.28
CA LEU A 62 16.85 35.34 -2.90
C LEU A 62 17.24 33.95 -2.38
N HIS A 63 16.90 32.88 -3.10
CA HIS A 63 17.23 31.52 -2.70
C HIS A 63 18.75 31.34 -2.57
N ALA A 64 19.52 31.90 -3.51
CA ALA A 64 20.98 31.89 -3.43
C ALA A 64 21.52 32.63 -2.20
N LEU A 65 20.91 33.77 -1.84
CA LEU A 65 21.26 34.51 -0.63
C LEU A 65 20.94 33.70 0.63
N VAL A 66 19.72 33.14 0.72
CA VAL A 66 19.30 32.31 1.85
C VAL A 66 20.23 31.11 2.00
N MET A 67 20.53 30.38 0.93
CA MET A 67 21.44 29.22 0.97
C MET A 67 22.83 29.59 1.51
N ARG A 68 23.38 30.76 1.13
CA ARG A 68 24.67 31.23 1.66
C ARG A 68 24.58 31.55 3.15
N LEU A 69 23.52 32.23 3.59
CA LEU A 69 23.32 32.59 5.00
C LEU A 69 23.03 31.37 5.88
N LEU A 70 22.32 30.37 5.35
CA LEU A 70 22.08 29.08 6.00
C LEU A 70 23.38 28.33 6.28
N ALA A 71 24.40 28.47 5.43
CA ALA A 71 25.71 27.85 5.63
C ALA A 71 26.55 28.58 6.69
N ASP A 72 26.45 29.91 6.75
CA ASP A 72 27.35 30.76 7.52
C ASP A 72 26.98 30.88 9.01
N THR A 73 25.68 30.98 9.33
CA THR A 73 25.26 31.24 10.73
C THR A 73 24.17 30.30 11.22
N ALA A 74 24.46 29.56 12.30
CA ALA A 74 23.50 28.69 12.97
C ALA A 74 22.26 29.46 13.48
N TYR A 75 22.45 30.71 13.90
CA TYR A 75 21.37 31.60 14.33
C TYR A 75 20.40 31.91 13.19
N PHE A 76 20.91 32.30 12.01
CA PHE A 76 20.06 32.56 10.85
C PHE A 76 19.32 31.29 10.42
N ARG A 77 19.98 30.12 10.44
CA ARG A 77 19.33 28.84 10.13
C ARG A 77 18.11 28.59 11.01
N LEU A 78 18.23 28.79 12.32
CA LEU A 78 17.12 28.60 13.25
C LEU A 78 15.99 29.61 13.00
N LYS A 79 16.30 30.90 12.85
CA LYS A 79 15.30 31.96 12.60
C LYS A 79 14.62 31.79 11.24
N CYS A 80 15.37 31.36 10.23
CA CYS A 80 14.85 31.03 8.90
C CYS A 80 13.91 29.83 8.97
N ALA A 81 14.26 28.80 9.76
CA ALA A 81 13.42 27.63 9.97
C ALA A 81 12.11 27.99 10.67
N GLU A 82 12.14 28.81 11.73
CA GLU A 82 10.94 29.32 12.41
C GLU A 82 10.04 30.13 11.47
N ALA A 83 10.63 31.00 10.63
CA ALA A 83 9.86 31.77 9.65
C ALA A 83 9.25 30.89 8.55
N LEU A 84 10.01 29.91 8.03
CA LEU A 84 9.51 28.97 7.04
C LEU A 84 8.41 28.08 7.61
N PHE A 85 8.58 27.63 8.86
CA PHE A 85 7.59 26.87 9.60
C PHE A 85 6.25 27.61 9.71
N ALA A 86 6.29 28.89 10.07
CA ALA A 86 5.10 29.75 10.13
C ALA A 86 4.45 29.96 8.75
N ALA A 87 5.25 30.10 7.68
CA ALA A 87 4.77 30.29 6.32
C ALA A 87 4.29 28.98 5.64
N TYR A 88 4.67 27.82 6.19
CA TYR A 88 4.50 26.51 5.54
C TYR A 88 3.04 26.18 5.16
N PRO A 89 2.02 26.40 6.02
CA PRO A 89 0.62 26.19 5.66
C PRO A 89 0.20 26.87 4.37
N LEU A 90 0.53 28.16 4.23
CA LEU A 90 0.16 28.99 3.08
C LEU A 90 0.94 28.58 1.83
N LEU A 91 2.24 28.30 1.99
CA LEU A 91 3.08 27.81 0.89
C LEU A 91 2.56 26.48 0.34
N ALA A 92 2.21 25.54 1.22
CA ALA A 92 1.68 24.24 0.83
C ALA A 92 0.31 24.37 0.15
N ASP A 93 -0.55 25.29 0.63
CA ASP A 93 -1.85 25.55 0.03
C ASP A 93 -1.74 26.17 -1.38
N HIS A 94 -0.93 27.22 -1.53
CA HIS A 94 -0.63 27.81 -2.84
C HIS A 94 -0.10 26.75 -3.82
N TYR A 95 0.83 25.92 -3.36
CA TYR A 95 1.41 24.87 -4.20
C TYR A 95 0.38 23.81 -4.59
N ALA A 96 -0.51 23.42 -3.68
CA ALA A 96 -1.60 22.49 -3.94
C ALA A 96 -2.57 23.03 -5.00
N HIS A 97 -2.84 24.34 -5.00
CA HIS A 97 -3.64 25.05 -6.01
C HIS A 97 -2.93 25.25 -7.35
N GLY A 98 -1.69 24.77 -7.50
CA GLY A 98 -0.96 24.83 -8.76
C GLY A 98 -0.01 26.02 -8.90
N VAL A 99 0.14 26.85 -7.86
CA VAL A 99 1.04 28.00 -7.89
C VAL A 99 2.49 27.54 -7.76
N GLY A 100 3.37 28.04 -8.63
CA GLY A 100 4.79 27.72 -8.62
C GLY A 100 5.16 26.35 -9.23
N VAL A 101 6.47 26.15 -9.40
CA VAL A 101 7.11 24.92 -9.90
C VAL A 101 8.17 24.52 -8.89
N TYR A 102 8.38 23.21 -8.68
CA TYR A 102 9.25 22.69 -7.62
C TYR A 102 10.64 23.34 -7.59
N GLY A 103 11.39 23.25 -8.70
CA GLY A 103 12.77 23.75 -8.79
C GLY A 103 12.94 25.28 -8.75
N ASP A 104 11.85 26.00 -8.49
CA ASP A 104 11.81 27.45 -8.33
C ASP A 104 10.95 27.79 -7.09
N SER A 105 10.88 26.95 -6.05
CA SER A 105 10.00 27.18 -4.90
C SER A 105 10.74 27.09 -3.57
N ALA A 106 10.18 27.68 -2.52
CA ALA A 106 10.70 27.59 -1.16
C ALA A 106 10.92 26.14 -0.65
N PHE A 107 10.30 25.12 -1.28
CA PHE A 107 10.51 23.70 -0.94
C PHE A 107 11.92 23.18 -1.27
N ASP A 108 12.68 23.83 -2.17
CA ASP A 108 14.10 23.45 -2.36
C ASP A 108 14.94 23.78 -1.12
N ILE A 109 14.46 24.71 -0.29
CA ILE A 109 15.13 25.17 0.93
C ILE A 109 14.69 24.34 2.14
N THR A 110 13.46 23.80 2.15
CA THR A 110 12.97 22.94 3.24
C THR A 110 13.86 21.72 3.43
N VAL A 111 14.37 21.13 2.35
CA VAL A 111 15.30 19.98 2.39
C VAL A 111 16.57 20.32 3.18
N GLN A 112 17.14 21.51 3.02
CA GLN A 112 18.34 21.92 3.75
C GLN A 112 18.08 22.16 5.24
N ILE A 113 16.84 22.55 5.58
CA ILE A 113 16.44 22.85 6.95
C ILE A 113 16.03 21.58 7.69
N PHE A 114 15.13 20.79 7.12
CA PHE A 114 14.55 19.60 7.76
C PHE A 114 15.45 18.36 7.74
N THR A 115 16.62 18.44 7.09
CA THR A 115 17.69 17.44 7.25
C THR A 115 18.62 17.76 8.42
N THR A 116 18.48 18.92 9.08
CA THR A 116 19.31 19.31 10.23
C THR A 116 18.63 18.85 11.55
N PRO A 117 19.16 17.84 12.26
CA PRO A 117 18.47 17.25 13.41
C PRO A 117 18.17 18.23 14.54
N SER A 118 19.10 19.14 14.85
CA SER A 118 18.93 20.14 15.91
C SER A 118 17.80 21.13 15.63
N VAL A 119 17.54 21.42 14.36
CA VAL A 119 16.44 22.32 13.94
C VAL A 119 15.11 21.59 14.01
N VAL A 120 15.06 20.35 13.51
CA VAL A 120 13.86 19.51 13.57
C VAL A 120 13.45 19.28 15.03
N GLU A 121 14.41 18.96 15.91
CA GLU A 121 14.15 18.79 17.35
C GLU A 121 13.59 20.07 17.99
N HIS A 122 14.14 21.24 17.63
CA HIS A 122 13.62 22.53 18.10
C HIS A 122 12.17 22.78 17.68
N LEU A 123 11.82 22.51 16.42
CA LEU A 123 10.47 22.71 15.89
C LEU A 123 9.47 21.63 16.32
N CYS A 124 9.94 20.47 16.76
CA CYS A 124 9.09 19.43 17.34
C CYS A 124 8.69 19.74 18.80
N ARG A 125 9.45 20.59 19.52
CA ARG A 125 9.10 20.98 20.89
C ARG A 125 7.90 21.94 20.88
N PRO A 126 6.91 21.75 21.77
CA PRO A 126 5.76 22.64 21.85
C PRO A 126 6.21 24.04 22.28
N GLY A 127 6.16 25.00 21.35
CA GLY A 127 6.27 26.42 21.65
C GLY A 127 4.89 27.03 21.90
N ALA A 128 4.72 27.80 22.97
CA ALA A 128 3.44 28.41 23.34
C ALA A 128 2.90 29.43 22.30
N GLU A 129 3.75 29.91 21.39
CA GLU A 129 3.44 30.99 20.44
C GLU A 129 3.30 30.53 18.97
N GLN A 130 3.53 29.24 18.67
CA GLN A 130 3.58 28.72 17.31
C GLN A 130 2.49 27.66 17.18
N GLY A 131 1.55 27.82 16.24
CA GLY A 131 0.28 27.08 16.12
C GLY A 131 0.35 25.57 15.84
N GLY A 132 1.12 24.81 16.64
CA GLY A 132 1.30 23.37 16.56
C GLY A 132 2.77 22.95 16.51
N THR A 133 3.02 21.65 16.65
CA THR A 133 4.34 21.03 16.49
C THR A 133 4.69 20.89 15.00
N LEU A 134 5.98 20.69 14.67
CA LEU A 134 6.40 20.45 13.27
C LEU A 134 5.56 19.38 12.56
N MET A 135 5.33 18.25 13.24
CA MET A 135 4.55 17.14 12.70
C MET A 135 3.11 17.56 12.43
N HIS A 136 2.49 18.31 13.34
CA HIS A 136 1.12 18.78 13.17
C HIS A 136 0.98 19.71 11.96
N VAL A 137 1.91 20.64 11.75
CA VAL A 137 1.87 21.56 10.60
C VAL A 137 2.08 20.82 9.29
N LEU A 138 3.08 19.95 9.18
CA LEU A 138 3.35 19.20 7.95
C LEU A 138 2.18 18.27 7.58
N LEU A 139 1.66 17.51 8.56
CA LEU A 139 0.50 16.62 8.34
C LEU A 139 -0.78 17.41 8.08
N GLY A 140 -0.99 18.53 8.77
CA GLY A 140 -2.13 19.42 8.56
C GLY A 140 -2.13 20.06 7.17
N SER A 141 -0.97 20.48 6.68
CA SER A 141 -0.80 20.99 5.32
C SER A 141 -1.04 19.92 4.26
N LEU A 142 -0.52 18.71 4.46
CA LEU A 142 -0.78 17.59 3.56
C LEU A 142 -2.27 17.22 3.54
N ARG A 143 -2.92 17.22 4.71
CA ARG A 143 -4.38 17.02 4.81
C ARG A 143 -5.15 18.09 4.05
N ARG A 144 -4.82 19.37 4.25
CA ARG A 144 -5.46 20.49 3.53
C ARG A 144 -5.30 20.33 2.02
N ALA A 145 -4.11 19.99 1.54
CA ALA A 145 -3.87 19.75 0.12
C ALA A 145 -4.81 18.65 -0.43
N PHE A 146 -4.95 17.52 0.27
CA PHE A 146 -5.91 16.48 -0.14
C PHE A 146 -7.38 16.93 -0.06
N GLN A 147 -7.74 17.80 0.90
CA GLN A 147 -9.07 18.39 0.96
C GLN A 147 -9.37 19.30 -0.22
N VAL A 148 -8.42 20.12 -0.64
CA VAL A 148 -8.53 20.97 -1.83
C VAL A 148 -8.84 20.12 -3.06
N ALA A 149 -8.06 19.06 -3.29
CA ALA A 149 -8.29 18.15 -4.42
C ALA A 149 -9.68 17.49 -4.36
N ARG A 150 -10.08 16.96 -3.20
CA ARG A 150 -11.37 16.26 -3.03
C ARG A 150 -12.59 17.17 -3.13
N ARG A 151 -12.45 18.47 -2.84
CA ARG A 151 -13.58 19.41 -2.88
C ARG A 151 -13.95 19.78 -4.32
N GLN A 152 -13.00 19.86 -5.25
CA GLN A 152 -13.17 20.04 -6.71
C GLN A 152 -14.33 20.96 -7.18
N ALA A 153 -14.72 21.91 -6.34
CA ALA A 153 -15.76 22.91 -6.56
C ALA A 153 -15.27 24.15 -5.82
N PRO A 154 -15.11 25.31 -6.49
CA PRO A 154 -14.96 26.56 -5.78
C PRO A 154 -16.12 26.71 -4.79
N LEU A 155 -15.92 27.36 -3.65
CA LEU A 155 -16.92 27.48 -2.58
C LEU A 155 -18.30 27.95 -3.09
N THR A 156 -18.33 28.64 -4.24
CA THR A 156 -19.51 29.08 -4.99
C THR A 156 -20.40 27.93 -5.53
N VAL A 157 -19.84 26.77 -5.86
CA VAL A 157 -20.60 25.60 -6.38
C VAL A 157 -21.18 24.76 -5.24
N ALA A 158 -20.51 24.70 -4.08
CA ALA A 158 -21.05 24.09 -2.86
C ALA A 158 -22.31 24.81 -2.35
N LEU A 159 -22.39 26.13 -2.56
CA LEU A 159 -23.59 26.94 -2.28
C LEU A 159 -24.70 26.79 -3.33
N ALA A 160 -24.38 26.28 -4.52
CA ALA A 160 -25.32 26.12 -5.64
C ALA A 160 -25.89 24.69 -5.78
N GLY A 161 -25.42 23.72 -4.98
CA GLY A 161 -25.93 22.35 -4.99
C GLY A 161 -25.63 21.55 -6.26
N VAL A 162 -24.69 22.00 -7.09
CA VAL A 162 -24.24 21.28 -8.30
C VAL A 162 -23.06 20.38 -7.89
N PRO A 163 -23.11 19.06 -8.13
CA PRO A 163 -21.99 18.19 -7.81
C PRO A 163 -20.76 18.57 -8.65
N PRO A 164 -19.54 18.54 -8.08
CA PRO A 164 -18.32 18.80 -8.83
C PRO A 164 -18.23 17.86 -10.03
N GLU A 165 -18.07 18.41 -11.23
CA GLU A 165 -17.87 17.65 -12.46
C GLU A 165 -16.39 17.24 -12.56
N GLY A 166 -16.09 15.94 -12.44
CA GLY A 166 -14.74 15.40 -12.62
C GLY A 166 -14.29 14.43 -11.52
N ASN A 167 -13.21 13.70 -11.76
CA ASN A 167 -12.59 12.87 -10.74
C ASN A 167 -11.53 13.70 -10.00
N TRP A 168 -11.56 13.73 -8.67
CA TRP A 168 -10.59 14.49 -7.85
C TRP A 168 -9.12 14.08 -8.04
N LEU A 169 -8.88 12.89 -8.58
CA LEU A 169 -7.55 12.41 -8.96
C LEU A 169 -6.98 13.09 -10.22
N GLU A 170 -7.81 13.83 -10.96
CA GLU A 170 -7.41 14.71 -12.06
C GLU A 170 -6.98 16.09 -11.59
N HIS A 171 -7.10 16.38 -10.29
CA HIS A 171 -6.59 17.62 -9.73
C HIS A 171 -5.07 17.73 -9.94
N SER A 172 -4.57 18.95 -10.18
CA SER A 172 -3.14 19.24 -10.42
C SER A 172 -2.23 18.69 -9.32
N LEU A 173 -2.74 18.62 -8.09
CA LEU A 173 -2.09 17.99 -6.93
C LEU A 173 -1.63 16.56 -7.24
N PHE A 174 -2.50 15.77 -7.88
CA PHE A 174 -2.27 14.35 -8.16
C PHE A 174 -1.58 14.15 -9.51
N LEU A 175 -2.05 14.84 -10.56
CA LEU A 175 -1.46 14.74 -11.90
C LEU A 175 0.03 15.10 -11.92
N HIS A 176 0.43 16.08 -11.11
CA HIS A 176 1.82 16.53 -11.02
C HIS A 176 2.50 16.10 -9.72
N SER A 177 1.90 15.17 -8.97
CA SER A 177 2.46 14.62 -7.71
C SER A 177 2.91 15.68 -6.70
N ARG A 178 2.24 16.85 -6.67
CA ARG A 178 2.59 18.01 -5.85
C ARG A 178 2.47 17.74 -4.35
N TYR A 179 1.68 16.74 -3.96
CA TYR A 179 1.55 16.31 -2.56
C TYR A 179 2.89 15.89 -1.93
N HIS A 180 3.92 15.54 -2.72
CA HIS A 180 5.28 15.33 -2.23
C HIS A 180 5.79 16.57 -1.47
N ASN A 181 5.55 17.76 -2.01
CA ASN A 181 6.09 19.00 -1.47
C ASN A 181 5.12 19.68 -0.50
N CYS A 182 3.84 19.28 -0.47
CA CYS A 182 2.86 19.75 0.51
C CYS A 182 3.00 19.07 1.90
N GLY A 183 4.15 18.47 2.23
CA GLY A 183 4.42 17.85 3.53
C GLY A 183 5.09 16.49 3.48
N LEU A 184 4.86 15.69 2.44
CA LEU A 184 5.23 14.26 2.46
C LEU A 184 6.75 14.02 2.43
N SER A 185 7.48 14.68 1.52
CA SER A 185 8.94 14.60 1.42
C SER A 185 9.62 15.19 2.66
N ASP A 186 9.11 16.33 3.13
CA ASP A 186 9.62 17.02 4.31
C ASP A 186 9.47 16.16 5.58
N LEU A 187 8.34 15.47 5.75
CA LEU A 187 8.17 14.48 6.81
C LEU A 187 9.19 13.34 6.71
N GLY A 188 9.43 12.82 5.49
CA GLY A 188 10.45 11.81 5.23
C GLY A 188 11.86 12.26 5.61
N HIS A 189 12.19 13.53 5.40
CA HIS A 189 13.44 14.13 5.89
C HIS A 189 13.48 14.22 7.41
N CYS A 190 12.39 14.64 8.04
CA CYS A 190 12.29 14.78 9.49
C CYS A 190 12.46 13.45 10.23
N PHE A 191 11.97 12.32 9.71
CA PHE A 191 12.12 11.01 10.36
C PHE A 191 13.55 10.49 10.43
N ARG A 192 14.49 11.08 9.67
CA ARG A 192 15.92 10.77 9.80
C ARG A 192 16.53 11.37 11.06
N ALA A 193 15.89 12.39 11.65
CA ALA A 193 16.33 12.94 12.91
C ALA A 193 15.92 11.99 14.07
N PRO A 194 16.84 11.67 15.00
CA PRO A 194 16.54 10.75 16.09
C PRO A 194 15.34 11.19 16.93
N GLY A 195 14.47 10.23 17.28
CA GLY A 195 13.32 10.47 18.17
C GLY A 195 12.08 11.09 17.52
N VAL A 196 12.15 11.59 16.28
CA VAL A 196 10.99 12.23 15.62
C VAL A 196 9.85 11.25 15.34
N SER A 197 10.16 10.04 14.87
CA SER A 197 9.12 9.01 14.67
C SER A 197 8.44 8.61 15.98
N ALA A 198 9.22 8.48 17.06
CA ALA A 198 8.68 8.19 18.40
C ALA A 198 7.80 9.35 18.90
N PHE A 199 8.24 10.59 18.70
CA PHE A 199 7.46 11.79 19.01
C PHE A 199 6.10 11.79 18.31
N LEU A 200 6.05 11.46 17.00
CA LEU A 200 4.78 11.37 16.27
C LEU A 200 3.83 10.34 16.90
N LEU A 201 4.34 9.20 17.40
CA LEU A 201 3.51 8.19 18.08
C LEU A 201 3.06 8.59 19.49
N GLN A 202 3.83 9.43 20.16
CA GLN A 202 3.52 9.92 21.50
C GLN A 202 2.55 11.10 21.46
N ASP A 203 2.65 11.97 20.44
CA ASP A 203 1.74 13.07 20.19
C ASP A 203 0.43 12.57 19.53
N GLY A 204 -0.61 12.38 20.36
CA GLY A 204 -1.92 11.96 19.90
C GLY A 204 -2.57 12.89 18.86
N ASN A 205 -2.22 14.18 18.85
CA ASN A 205 -2.74 15.12 17.85
C ASN A 205 -2.06 14.89 16.50
N ALA A 206 -0.73 14.74 16.48
CA ALA A 206 0.02 14.44 15.26
C ALA A 206 -0.38 13.07 14.68
N LEU A 207 -0.46 12.02 15.51
CA LEU A 207 -0.90 10.71 15.07
C LEU A 207 -2.35 10.74 14.56
N GLY A 208 -3.23 11.50 15.21
CA GLY A 208 -4.59 11.74 14.75
C GLY A 208 -4.65 12.44 13.38
N GLU A 209 -3.80 13.44 13.13
CA GLU A 209 -3.68 14.08 11.82
C GLU A 209 -3.20 13.10 10.75
N LEU A 210 -2.22 12.24 11.04
CA LEU A 210 -1.79 11.18 10.13
C LEU A 210 -2.99 10.28 9.75
N MET A 211 -3.78 9.84 10.73
CA MET A 211 -4.97 9.03 10.46
C MET A 211 -5.99 9.76 9.55
N ARG A 212 -6.15 11.08 9.73
CA ARG A 212 -7.02 11.89 8.86
C ARG A 212 -6.44 12.03 7.45
N VAL A 213 -5.13 12.18 7.30
CA VAL A 213 -4.45 12.17 5.98
C VAL A 213 -4.74 10.85 5.26
N LEU A 214 -4.52 9.71 5.93
CA LEU A 214 -4.76 8.39 5.33
C LEU A 214 -6.23 8.17 4.95
N ALA A 215 -7.17 8.71 5.72
CA ALA A 215 -8.60 8.64 5.40
C ALA A 215 -8.96 9.34 4.06
N HIS A 216 -8.16 10.30 3.58
CA HIS A 216 -8.39 10.93 2.28
C HIS A 216 -8.03 10.02 1.10
N LEU A 217 -7.10 9.09 1.33
CA LEU A 217 -6.59 8.15 0.32
C LEU A 217 -7.24 6.76 0.44
N HIS A 218 -7.98 6.51 1.52
CA HIS A 218 -8.65 5.23 1.74
C HIS A 218 -9.73 4.99 0.68
N LEU A 219 -9.62 3.85 0.00
CA LEU A 219 -10.48 3.45 -1.11
C LEU A 219 -10.64 4.52 -2.20
N MET A 220 -9.56 5.23 -2.54
CA MET A 220 -9.51 6.06 -3.75
C MET A 220 -9.59 5.20 -5.02
N ASP A 221 -9.92 5.80 -6.17
CA ASP A 221 -10.04 5.11 -7.47
C ASP A 221 -10.87 3.80 -7.41
N ARG A 222 -12.15 3.92 -7.01
CA ARG A 222 -13.05 2.77 -6.92
C ARG A 222 -13.49 2.32 -8.30
N PHE A 223 -13.64 1.02 -8.50
CA PHE A 223 -14.13 0.44 -9.75
C PHE A 223 -15.06 -0.75 -9.50
N LYS A 224 -15.91 -1.04 -10.49
CA LYS A 224 -16.75 -2.24 -10.55
C LYS A 224 -16.34 -3.11 -11.72
N ARG A 225 -16.65 -4.40 -11.65
CA ARG A 225 -16.50 -5.31 -12.78
C ARG A 225 -17.45 -4.91 -13.92
N GLN A 226 -16.92 -4.83 -15.13
CA GLN A 226 -17.70 -4.51 -16.31
C GLN A 226 -18.38 -5.76 -16.88
N VAL A 227 -19.66 -5.62 -17.22
CA VAL A 227 -20.53 -6.70 -17.73
C VAL A 227 -21.16 -6.23 -19.04
N GLY A 228 -21.30 -7.13 -20.01
CA GLY A 228 -21.74 -6.76 -21.36
C GLY A 228 -20.57 -6.31 -22.24
N SER A 229 -20.57 -5.06 -22.69
CA SER A 229 -19.53 -4.49 -23.56
C SER A 229 -18.20 -4.25 -22.82
N HIS A 230 -17.13 -4.14 -23.59
CA HIS A 230 -15.83 -3.68 -23.08
C HIS A 230 -15.87 -2.17 -22.82
N VAL A 231 -15.02 -1.69 -21.91
CA VAL A 231 -14.74 -0.27 -21.76
C VAL A 231 -14.05 0.24 -23.04
N GLU A 232 -14.65 1.21 -23.71
CA GLU A 232 -14.13 1.77 -24.97
C GLU A 232 -13.03 2.81 -24.73
N TYR A 233 -13.12 3.58 -23.62
CA TYR A 233 -12.16 4.60 -23.23
C TYR A 233 -11.73 4.40 -21.79
N GLU A 234 -10.43 4.18 -21.59
CA GLU A 234 -9.86 3.95 -20.27
C GLU A 234 -9.28 5.25 -19.70
N ASN A 235 -9.72 5.62 -18.50
CA ASN A 235 -9.20 6.78 -17.80
C ASN A 235 -7.87 6.44 -17.10
N MET A 236 -6.91 7.37 -17.06
CA MET A 236 -5.61 7.15 -16.43
C MET A 236 -5.53 7.59 -14.95
N HIS A 237 -6.66 7.85 -14.29
CA HIS A 237 -6.68 8.35 -12.92
C HIS A 237 -6.10 7.34 -11.92
N TRP A 238 -6.16 6.04 -12.26
CA TRP A 238 -5.50 4.98 -11.51
C TRP A 238 -3.99 5.23 -11.36
N VAL A 239 -3.32 5.84 -12.35
CA VAL A 239 -1.88 6.14 -12.28
C VAL A 239 -1.60 7.13 -11.15
N SER A 240 -2.42 8.18 -11.05
CA SER A 240 -2.33 9.17 -9.97
C SER A 240 -2.51 8.53 -8.59
N ALA A 241 -3.54 7.68 -8.44
CA ALA A 241 -3.80 6.97 -7.20
C ALA A 241 -2.70 5.95 -6.85
N PHE A 242 -2.19 5.24 -7.87
CA PHE A 242 -1.12 4.27 -7.72
C PHE A 242 0.16 4.96 -7.24
N ASN A 243 0.57 6.05 -7.88
CA ASN A 243 1.75 6.82 -7.48
C ASN A 243 1.62 7.39 -6.06
N ALA A 244 0.43 7.90 -5.69
CA ALA A 244 0.18 8.36 -4.33
C ALA A 244 0.30 7.22 -3.30
N SER A 245 -0.13 6.00 -3.66
CA SER A 245 0.03 4.82 -2.79
C SER A 245 1.48 4.42 -2.61
N LEU A 246 2.29 4.49 -3.66
CA LEU A 246 3.73 4.21 -3.57
C LEU A 246 4.42 5.24 -2.68
N ALA A 247 4.15 6.53 -2.88
CA ALA A 247 4.74 7.61 -2.09
C ALA A 247 4.40 7.49 -0.58
N ILE A 248 3.16 7.12 -0.25
CA ILE A 248 2.75 6.86 1.14
C ILE A 248 3.44 5.60 1.70
N GLY A 249 3.64 4.57 0.88
CA GLY A 249 4.41 3.38 1.25
C GLY A 249 5.86 3.72 1.63
N ASP A 250 6.55 4.53 0.82
CA ASP A 250 7.92 4.97 1.09
C ASP A 250 8.01 5.87 2.34
N PHE A 251 6.99 6.71 2.56
CA PHE A 251 6.83 7.46 3.81
C PHE A 251 6.73 6.53 5.02
N PHE A 252 5.94 5.45 4.95
CA PHE A 252 5.83 4.48 6.03
C PHE A 252 7.15 3.76 6.31
N ILE A 253 7.89 3.36 5.28
CA ILE A 253 9.22 2.74 5.46
C ILE A 253 10.15 3.69 6.21
N SER A 254 10.20 4.96 5.79
CA SER A 254 11.02 5.99 6.45
C SER A 254 10.60 6.20 7.92
N PHE A 255 9.30 6.25 8.17
CA PHE A 255 8.74 6.39 9.50
C PHE A 255 9.14 5.24 10.43
N PHE A 256 8.95 3.99 9.98
CA PHE A 256 9.27 2.79 10.77
C PHE A 256 10.76 2.61 10.98
N LYS A 257 11.59 2.96 9.99
CA LYS A 257 13.04 2.97 10.16
C LYS A 257 13.46 3.95 11.26
N GLY A 258 12.98 5.20 11.20
CA GLY A 258 13.26 6.19 12.24
C GLY A 258 12.77 5.77 13.64
N LEU A 259 11.64 5.04 13.71
CA LEU A 259 11.12 4.50 14.97
C LEU A 259 11.99 3.37 15.53
N LEU A 260 12.43 2.47 14.66
CA LEU A 260 13.33 1.37 15.01
C LEU A 260 14.69 1.89 15.47
N ASP A 261 15.22 2.94 14.84
CA ASP A 261 16.49 3.56 15.23
C ASP A 261 16.39 4.34 16.54
N ALA A 262 15.21 4.86 16.87
CA ALA A 262 14.96 5.59 18.10
C ALA A 262 14.74 4.71 19.34
N ALA A 263 14.32 3.44 19.17
CA ALA A 263 13.94 2.56 20.26
C ALA A 263 15.14 2.20 21.16
N PRO A 264 15.25 2.74 22.40
CA PRO A 264 16.22 2.27 23.38
C PRO A 264 15.77 0.89 23.88
N GLY A 265 16.71 -0.03 24.10
CA GLY A 265 16.39 -1.37 24.64
C GLY A 265 15.63 -1.27 25.98
N GLY A 266 14.34 -1.64 25.96
CA GLY A 266 13.42 -1.64 27.10
C GLY A 266 12.01 -2.10 26.67
N ASP A 267 11.04 -2.13 27.59
CA ASP A 267 9.63 -2.58 27.34
C ASP A 267 8.72 -1.49 26.73
N ALA A 268 9.20 -0.24 26.65
CA ALA A 268 8.50 0.88 26.03
C ALA A 268 8.12 0.70 24.53
N PRO A 269 8.87 -0.01 23.66
CA PRO A 269 8.55 -0.06 22.24
C PRO A 269 7.22 -0.77 22.00
N ASN A 270 6.95 -1.92 22.64
CA ASN A 270 5.72 -2.67 22.39
C ASN A 270 4.44 -1.84 22.63
N ALA A 271 4.45 -0.95 23.64
CA ALA A 271 3.33 -0.07 23.94
C ALA A 271 3.08 1.00 22.85
N GLU A 272 4.14 1.55 22.25
CA GLU A 272 4.03 2.53 21.17
C GLU A 272 3.48 1.91 19.88
N TRP A 273 3.98 0.75 19.51
CA TRP A 273 3.48 -0.01 18.36
C TRP A 273 2.03 -0.48 18.57
N ALA A 274 1.67 -0.91 19.80
CA ALA A 274 0.30 -1.26 20.14
C ALA A 274 -0.65 -0.05 20.07
N ARG A 275 -0.18 1.14 20.46
CA ARG A 275 -0.94 2.40 20.32
C ARG A 275 -1.19 2.72 18.85
N LEU A 276 -0.17 2.61 17.99
CA LEU A 276 -0.31 2.79 16.55
C LEU A 276 -1.38 1.87 15.97
N LEU A 277 -1.33 0.57 16.33
CA LEU A 277 -2.29 -0.43 15.87
C LEU A 277 -3.73 -0.09 16.32
N LYS A 278 -3.93 0.20 17.62
CA LYS A 278 -5.23 0.62 18.16
C LYS A 278 -5.80 1.85 17.45
N GLN A 279 -4.97 2.88 17.26
CA GLN A 279 -5.43 4.11 16.61
C GLN A 279 -5.73 3.91 15.12
N THR A 280 -4.97 3.06 14.44
CA THR A 280 -5.21 2.70 13.04
C THR A 280 -6.54 1.97 12.88
N VAL A 281 -6.82 0.98 13.72
CA VAL A 281 -8.11 0.26 13.74
C VAL A 281 -9.27 1.21 14.06
N ALA A 282 -9.12 2.08 15.06
CA ALA A 282 -10.15 3.08 15.38
C ALA A 282 -10.40 4.07 14.24
N ALA A 283 -9.36 4.48 13.52
CA ALA A 283 -9.47 5.32 12.32
C ALA A 283 -10.15 4.59 11.17
N LEU A 284 -9.84 3.31 11.00
CA LEU A 284 -10.44 2.46 9.99
C LEU A 284 -11.94 2.28 10.23
N HIS A 285 -12.39 2.03 11.48
CA HIS A 285 -13.82 2.02 11.82
C HIS A 285 -14.52 3.33 11.46
N ARG A 286 -13.89 4.48 11.72
CA ARG A 286 -14.45 5.79 11.36
C ARG A 286 -14.56 5.97 9.85
N ALA A 287 -13.50 5.63 9.11
CA ALA A 287 -13.51 5.70 7.65
C ALA A 287 -14.58 4.78 7.08
N ASP A 288 -14.65 3.54 7.56
CA ASP A 288 -15.62 2.53 7.13
C ASP A 288 -17.08 2.92 7.40
N THR A 289 -17.33 3.59 8.53
CA THR A 289 -18.65 4.14 8.87
C THR A 289 -19.01 5.32 7.96
N GLN A 290 -18.07 6.24 7.72
CA GLN A 290 -18.28 7.37 6.81
C GLN A 290 -18.56 6.90 5.38
N GLU A 291 -17.87 5.85 4.93
CA GLU A 291 -18.13 5.25 3.64
C GLU A 291 -19.49 4.58 3.54
N ALA A 292 -19.94 3.88 4.59
CA ALA A 292 -21.28 3.28 4.62
C ALA A 292 -22.40 4.34 4.54
N LEU A 293 -22.11 5.56 4.97
CA LEU A 293 -23.02 6.71 4.92
C LEU A 293 -22.91 7.53 3.61
N ALA A 294 -21.81 7.40 2.86
CA ALA A 294 -21.60 8.16 1.63
C ALA A 294 -22.58 7.70 0.52
N PRO A 295 -23.10 8.63 -0.30
CA PRO A 295 -23.91 8.25 -1.45
C PRO A 295 -23.07 7.41 -2.42
N PRO A 296 -23.63 6.34 -3.03
CA PRO A 296 -22.90 5.54 -4.00
C PRO A 296 -22.44 6.45 -5.14
N GLN A 297 -21.19 6.27 -5.56
CA GLN A 297 -20.67 6.99 -6.71
C GLN A 297 -21.52 6.58 -7.92
N ARG A 298 -22.15 7.56 -8.60
CA ARG A 298 -23.06 7.26 -9.72
C ARG A 298 -22.26 6.81 -10.93
N TRP A 299 -22.08 5.50 -11.05
CA TRP A 299 -21.69 4.86 -12.30
C TRP A 299 -22.97 4.66 -13.11
N GLY A 300 -23.01 5.12 -14.35
CA GLY A 300 -24.19 4.96 -15.21
C GLY A 300 -24.65 3.49 -15.23
N GLY A 301 -25.81 3.24 -14.62
CA GLY A 301 -26.41 1.91 -14.49
C GLY A 301 -26.56 1.43 -13.04
N GLY A 302 -27.80 1.49 -12.52
CA GLY A 302 -28.31 0.78 -11.33
C GLY A 302 -27.58 0.98 -10.00
N ASP A 303 -28.31 1.33 -8.94
CA ASP A 303 -27.73 1.39 -7.59
C ASP A 303 -27.12 0.02 -7.20
N PRO A 304 -25.85 -0.01 -6.74
CA PRO A 304 -25.26 -1.26 -6.29
C PRO A 304 -25.98 -1.77 -5.04
N PRO A 305 -26.12 -3.10 -4.88
CA PRO A 305 -26.49 -3.66 -3.59
C PRO A 305 -25.39 -3.29 -2.58
N ARG A 306 -25.78 -2.64 -1.48
CA ARG A 306 -24.85 -2.38 -0.36
C ARG A 306 -24.27 -3.71 0.13
N PRO A 307 -23.00 -3.75 0.59
CA PRO A 307 -22.46 -4.93 1.27
C PRO A 307 -23.44 -5.35 2.37
N MET A 308 -23.91 -6.59 2.35
CA MET A 308 -24.78 -7.07 3.42
C MET A 308 -23.93 -7.34 4.66
N PRO A 309 -24.35 -6.87 5.85
CA PRO A 309 -23.72 -7.28 7.10
C PRO A 309 -23.87 -8.80 7.24
N GLY A 310 -22.76 -9.49 7.51
CA GLY A 310 -22.72 -10.88 7.92
C GLY A 310 -22.47 -10.94 9.43
N ARG A 311 -23.06 -11.92 10.11
CA ARG A 311 -22.75 -12.23 11.50
C ARG A 311 -22.12 -13.61 11.57
N ALA A 312 -20.95 -13.70 12.19
CA ALA A 312 -20.37 -14.97 12.60
C ALA A 312 -20.50 -15.07 14.12
N GLU A 313 -21.14 -16.14 14.58
CA GLU A 313 -21.10 -16.53 15.98
C GLU A 313 -19.91 -17.49 16.15
N LEU A 314 -18.87 -17.05 16.87
CA LEU A 314 -17.89 -17.96 17.45
C LEU A 314 -18.31 -18.21 18.90
N ALA A 315 -18.05 -19.42 19.40
CA ALA A 315 -18.58 -19.97 20.65
C ALA A 315 -18.59 -18.99 21.86
N ASP A 316 -17.62 -18.06 21.92
CA ASP A 316 -17.46 -17.10 23.02
C ASP A 316 -17.54 -15.61 22.58
N SER A 317 -17.77 -15.32 21.28
CA SER A 317 -17.84 -13.94 20.77
C SER A 317 -18.56 -13.81 19.42
N GLN A 318 -19.40 -12.77 19.29
CA GLN A 318 -20.01 -12.41 18.00
C GLN A 318 -19.09 -11.46 17.23
N ALA A 319 -18.83 -11.79 15.96
CA ALA A 319 -18.09 -10.95 15.04
C ALA A 319 -19.05 -10.44 13.95
N ASP A 320 -19.23 -9.13 13.90
CA ASP A 320 -19.82 -8.50 12.72
C ASP A 320 -18.73 -8.47 11.64
N TYR A 321 -18.96 -9.16 10.53
CA TYR A 321 -18.04 -9.18 9.39
C TYR A 321 -18.80 -8.92 8.10
N ARG A 322 -18.14 -8.32 7.12
CA ARG A 322 -18.82 -7.99 5.85
C ARG A 322 -18.76 -9.16 4.89
N LYS A 323 -19.94 -9.67 4.53
CA LYS A 323 -20.07 -10.56 3.39
C LYS A 323 -19.98 -9.70 2.13
N PHE A 324 -18.88 -9.84 1.40
CA PHE A 324 -18.58 -9.01 0.24
C PHE A 324 -18.18 -9.88 -0.93
N ASN A 325 -18.87 -9.71 -2.05
CA ASN A 325 -18.57 -10.41 -3.29
C ASN A 325 -17.77 -9.49 -4.22
N VAL A 326 -16.49 -9.81 -4.41
CA VAL A 326 -15.54 -9.05 -5.24
C VAL A 326 -16.03 -8.89 -6.70
N LEU A 327 -16.85 -9.81 -7.21
CA LEU A 327 -17.41 -9.74 -8.56
C LEU A 327 -18.54 -8.72 -8.73
N ARG A 328 -19.18 -8.33 -7.63
CA ARG A 328 -20.39 -7.48 -7.64
C ARG A 328 -20.17 -6.12 -6.97
N GLY A 329 -19.32 -6.08 -5.95
CA GLY A 329 -19.08 -4.86 -5.18
C GLY A 329 -18.12 -3.88 -5.85
N GLU A 330 -18.03 -2.69 -5.26
CA GLU A 330 -17.00 -1.69 -5.58
C GLU A 330 -15.68 -2.09 -4.92
N ASN A 331 -14.63 -2.16 -5.73
CA ASN A 331 -13.29 -2.52 -5.30
C ASN A 331 -12.36 -1.31 -5.43
N SER A 332 -11.34 -1.28 -4.58
CA SER A 332 -10.20 -0.38 -4.70
C SER A 332 -8.99 -1.08 -4.08
N ILE A 333 -7.84 -0.95 -4.75
CA ILE A 333 -6.57 -1.49 -4.22
C ILE A 333 -5.89 -0.52 -3.25
N HIS A 334 -6.48 0.64 -2.95
CA HIS A 334 -5.83 1.72 -2.22
C HIS A 334 -6.24 1.71 -0.75
N ILE A 335 -5.49 0.95 0.06
CA ILE A 335 -5.84 0.64 1.46
C ILE A 335 -4.72 1.06 2.45
N PRO A 336 -4.44 2.38 2.58
CA PRO A 336 -3.28 2.88 3.32
C PRO A 336 -3.25 2.49 4.80
N PHE A 337 -4.40 2.36 5.46
CA PHE A 337 -4.48 1.90 6.86
C PHE A 337 -3.95 0.47 7.02
N HIS A 338 -4.38 -0.44 6.15
CA HIS A 338 -3.93 -1.83 6.15
C HIS A 338 -2.45 -1.95 5.81
N ARG A 339 -1.97 -1.13 4.87
CA ARG A 339 -0.55 -1.13 4.49
C ARG A 339 0.35 -0.52 5.56
N LEU A 340 -0.13 0.46 6.32
CA LEU A 340 0.55 0.94 7.53
C LEU A 340 0.74 -0.22 8.52
N VAL A 341 -0.30 -1.01 8.78
CA VAL A 341 -0.23 -2.20 9.66
C VAL A 341 0.68 -3.29 9.07
N GLY A 342 0.57 -3.55 7.77
CA GLY A 342 1.39 -4.55 7.07
C GLY A 342 2.88 -4.22 7.08
N LEU A 343 3.23 -2.98 6.75
CA LEU A 343 4.62 -2.51 6.81
C LEU A 343 5.13 -2.41 8.25
N ALA A 344 4.28 -2.04 9.21
CA ALA A 344 4.63 -2.13 10.62
C ALA A 344 5.01 -3.56 11.02
N THR A 345 4.23 -4.54 10.57
CA THR A 345 4.46 -5.97 10.82
C THR A 345 5.79 -6.43 10.20
N SER A 346 6.07 -6.01 8.97
CA SER A 346 7.37 -6.27 8.32
C SER A 346 8.54 -5.65 9.09
N ALA A 347 8.40 -4.40 9.54
CA ALA A 347 9.44 -3.71 10.30
C ALA A 347 9.71 -4.42 11.64
N MET A 348 8.66 -4.81 12.39
CA MET A 348 8.80 -5.60 13.62
C MET A 348 9.45 -6.96 13.36
N GLY A 349 9.08 -7.63 12.27
CA GLY A 349 9.63 -8.92 11.90
C GLY A 349 11.05 -8.87 11.33
N GLY A 350 11.50 -7.70 10.87
CA GLY A 350 12.89 -7.46 10.47
C GLY A 350 13.80 -7.09 11.64
N ALA A 351 13.24 -6.49 12.70
CA ALA A 351 13.98 -6.02 13.87
C ALA A 351 14.63 -7.17 14.66
N ASP A 352 15.82 -6.93 15.21
CA ASP A 352 16.52 -7.89 16.05
C ASP A 352 15.76 -8.12 17.37
N ALA A 353 15.66 -9.39 17.81
CA ALA A 353 15.05 -9.77 19.07
C ALA A 353 15.73 -9.06 20.27
N ALA A 354 17.00 -8.67 20.11
CA ALA A 354 17.75 -7.85 21.06
C ALA A 354 17.09 -6.48 21.37
N ARG A 355 16.17 -5.99 20.54
CA ARG A 355 15.44 -4.72 20.76
C ARG A 355 14.20 -4.86 21.66
N GLY A 356 13.89 -6.06 22.18
CA GLY A 356 12.72 -6.30 23.05
C GLY A 356 11.36 -6.17 22.34
N LEU A 357 11.37 -6.02 21.02
CA LEU A 357 10.18 -5.85 20.19
C LEU A 357 9.58 -7.22 19.84
N SER A 358 8.31 -7.41 20.18
CA SER A 358 7.59 -8.67 19.96
C SER A 358 6.24 -8.39 19.35
N VAL A 359 6.03 -8.87 18.11
CA VAL A 359 4.75 -8.70 17.41
C VAL A 359 3.59 -9.30 18.19
N ALA A 360 3.82 -10.42 18.88
CA ALA A 360 2.81 -11.10 19.67
C ALA A 360 2.39 -10.24 20.87
N ASP A 361 3.36 -9.63 21.56
CA ASP A 361 3.10 -8.76 22.71
C ASP A 361 2.45 -7.44 22.29
N VAL A 362 2.83 -6.89 21.12
CA VAL A 362 2.18 -5.73 20.51
C VAL A 362 0.71 -6.01 20.23
N VAL A 363 0.40 -7.15 19.60
CA VAL A 363 -0.98 -7.55 19.29
C VAL A 363 -1.77 -7.84 20.57
N ALA A 364 -1.18 -8.52 21.55
CA ALA A 364 -1.81 -8.77 22.84
C ALA A 364 -2.10 -7.46 23.59
N SER A 365 -1.16 -6.51 23.59
CA SER A 365 -1.33 -5.18 24.18
C SER A 365 -2.35 -4.32 23.42
N ALA A 366 -2.47 -4.55 22.10
CA ALA A 366 -3.48 -3.91 21.26
C ALA A 366 -4.90 -4.37 21.63
N ASN A 367 -5.06 -5.58 22.19
CA ASN A 367 -6.32 -6.16 22.67
C ASN A 367 -7.47 -5.97 21.65
N LEU A 368 -7.22 -6.41 20.42
CA LEU A 368 -8.17 -6.28 19.31
C LEU A 368 -9.33 -7.28 19.48
N GLY A 369 -10.57 -6.83 19.25
CA GLY A 369 -11.73 -7.72 19.20
C GLY A 369 -11.87 -8.43 17.84
N LEU A 370 -12.72 -9.45 17.76
CA LEU A 370 -12.94 -10.19 16.50
C LEU A 370 -13.38 -9.28 15.34
N SER A 371 -14.22 -8.29 15.58
CA SER A 371 -14.65 -7.33 14.54
C SER A 371 -13.51 -6.45 14.05
N ASP A 372 -12.59 -6.05 14.93
CA ASP A 372 -11.38 -5.29 14.55
C ASP A 372 -10.49 -6.13 13.63
N VAL A 373 -10.33 -7.40 13.99
CA VAL A 373 -9.51 -8.35 13.24
C VAL A 373 -10.16 -8.69 11.89
N ALA A 374 -11.48 -8.86 11.84
CA ALA A 374 -12.21 -9.04 10.60
C ALA A 374 -12.06 -7.82 9.67
N LEU A 375 -12.09 -6.60 10.22
CA LEU A 375 -11.91 -5.35 9.49
C LEU A 375 -10.48 -5.19 8.94
N LEU A 376 -9.47 -5.65 9.69
CA LEU A 376 -8.08 -5.71 9.22
C LEU A 376 -7.90 -6.75 8.10
N CYS A 377 -8.59 -7.89 8.14
CA CYS A 377 -8.50 -8.91 7.09
C CYS A 377 -9.25 -8.55 5.80
N ASP A 378 -10.40 -7.87 5.91
CA ASP A 378 -11.39 -7.80 4.83
C ASP A 378 -10.84 -7.19 3.53
N LEU A 379 -10.34 -5.96 3.58
CA LEU A 379 -9.84 -5.25 2.40
C LEU A 379 -8.57 -5.88 1.77
N PRO A 380 -7.54 -6.28 2.54
CA PRO A 380 -6.41 -7.04 2.01
C PRO A 380 -6.81 -8.34 1.31
N LEU A 381 -7.72 -9.12 1.91
CA LEU A 381 -8.20 -10.36 1.30
C LEU A 381 -9.00 -10.10 0.01
N ARG A 382 -9.76 -8.99 -0.06
CA ARG A 382 -10.41 -8.58 -1.31
C ARG A 382 -9.39 -8.25 -2.39
N ASN A 383 -8.30 -7.55 -2.08
CA ASN A 383 -7.24 -7.24 -3.05
C ASN A 383 -6.52 -8.50 -3.54
N LEU A 384 -6.21 -9.44 -2.64
CA LEU A 384 -5.61 -10.73 -2.98
C LEU A 384 -6.55 -11.54 -3.90
N ALA A 385 -7.83 -11.66 -3.53
CA ALA A 385 -8.83 -12.33 -4.34
C ALA A 385 -9.04 -11.63 -5.70
N LEU A 386 -9.06 -10.30 -5.73
CA LEU A 386 -9.16 -9.51 -6.96
C LEU A 386 -7.99 -9.76 -7.91
N SER A 387 -6.76 -9.87 -7.37
CA SER A 387 -5.57 -10.22 -8.16
C SER A 387 -5.73 -11.60 -8.81
N SER A 388 -6.20 -12.59 -8.05
CA SER A 388 -6.48 -13.94 -8.57
C SER A 388 -7.62 -13.95 -9.59
N LEU A 389 -8.70 -13.20 -9.37
CA LEU A 389 -9.82 -13.07 -10.32
C LEU A 389 -9.40 -12.39 -11.62
N THR A 390 -8.48 -11.43 -11.54
CA THR A 390 -7.92 -10.76 -12.72
C THR A 390 -7.00 -11.72 -13.49
N ALA A 391 -6.19 -12.52 -12.80
CA ALA A 391 -5.40 -13.59 -13.41
C ALA A 391 -6.27 -14.72 -14.01
N ALA A 392 -7.45 -14.96 -13.42
CA ALA A 392 -8.50 -15.82 -13.98
C ALA A 392 -9.33 -15.11 -15.06
N HIS A 393 -8.92 -13.90 -15.46
CA HIS A 393 -9.46 -13.15 -16.58
C HIS A 393 -10.93 -12.71 -16.46
N VAL A 394 -11.45 -12.70 -15.24
CA VAL A 394 -12.85 -12.33 -14.98
C VAL A 394 -13.09 -10.82 -15.17
N PHE A 395 -12.01 -10.03 -15.09
CA PHE A 395 -12.01 -8.57 -15.25
C PHE A 395 -11.50 -8.09 -16.62
N ARG A 396 -11.32 -8.96 -17.62
CA ARG A 396 -10.83 -8.58 -18.97
C ARG A 396 -11.60 -7.43 -19.63
N ARG A 397 -12.89 -7.26 -19.28
CA ARG A 397 -13.76 -6.20 -19.84
C ARG A 397 -13.51 -4.82 -19.24
N ASN A 398 -12.80 -4.74 -18.11
CA ASN A 398 -12.44 -3.50 -17.44
C ASN A 398 -11.32 -2.71 -18.17
N GLY A 399 -10.68 -3.33 -19.17
CA GLY A 399 -9.64 -2.69 -19.96
C GLY A 399 -8.23 -3.20 -19.66
N LEU A 400 -7.29 -2.88 -20.55
CA LEU A 400 -5.90 -3.31 -20.46
C LEU A 400 -5.13 -2.58 -19.35
N GLN A 401 -5.43 -1.29 -19.11
CA GLN A 401 -4.78 -0.53 -18.04
C GLN A 401 -5.16 -1.09 -16.66
N PHE A 402 -6.39 -1.57 -16.50
CA PHE A 402 -6.80 -2.30 -15.31
C PHE A 402 -5.95 -3.56 -15.08
N GLU A 403 -5.75 -4.36 -16.12
CA GLU A 403 -4.90 -5.56 -16.03
C GLU A 403 -3.44 -5.20 -15.70
N HIS A 404 -2.91 -4.11 -16.28
CA HIS A 404 -1.57 -3.62 -15.96
C HIS A 404 -1.44 -3.12 -14.52
N MET A 405 -2.45 -2.42 -13.99
CA MET A 405 -2.49 -2.01 -12.59
C MET A 405 -2.45 -3.22 -11.66
N MET A 406 -3.29 -4.23 -11.91
CA MET A 406 -3.33 -5.44 -11.09
C MET A 406 -2.07 -6.30 -11.23
N ALA A 407 -1.45 -6.32 -12.42
CA ALA A 407 -0.15 -6.95 -12.60
C ALA A 407 0.94 -6.22 -11.80
N SER A 408 0.89 -4.89 -11.74
CA SER A 408 1.84 -4.07 -10.95
C SER A 408 1.64 -4.28 -9.44
N TYR A 409 0.40 -4.41 -8.97
CA TYR A 409 0.08 -4.73 -7.57
C TYR A 409 0.78 -5.99 -7.07
N GLY A 410 0.75 -7.07 -7.88
CA GLY A 410 1.23 -8.39 -7.47
C GLY A 410 2.68 -8.72 -7.83
N ARG A 411 3.43 -7.82 -8.49
CA ARG A 411 4.76 -8.13 -9.04
C ARG A 411 5.87 -7.21 -8.52
N PRO A 412 7.11 -7.73 -8.44
CA PRO A 412 8.29 -6.91 -8.18
C PRO A 412 8.44 -5.77 -9.20
N PRO A 413 8.88 -4.57 -8.78
CA PRO A 413 9.28 -4.21 -7.42
C PRO A 413 8.12 -3.69 -6.55
N TYR A 414 6.95 -3.39 -7.13
CA TYR A 414 5.87 -2.68 -6.44
C TYR A 414 5.13 -3.53 -5.41
N CYS A 415 5.15 -4.86 -5.53
CA CYS A 415 4.53 -5.77 -4.55
C CYS A 415 4.98 -5.49 -3.11
N ARG A 416 6.23 -5.06 -2.92
CA ARG A 416 6.82 -4.74 -1.60
C ARG A 416 6.07 -3.63 -0.85
N LEU A 417 5.41 -2.72 -1.58
CA LEU A 417 4.62 -1.61 -1.04
C LEU A 417 3.11 -1.87 -1.11
N LEU A 418 2.70 -2.94 -1.79
CA LEU A 418 1.32 -3.22 -2.14
C LEU A 418 0.90 -4.61 -1.62
N ARG A 419 1.07 -5.66 -2.44
CA ARG A 419 0.64 -7.02 -2.09
C ARG A 419 1.31 -7.58 -0.83
N ASP A 420 2.59 -7.35 -0.64
CA ASP A 420 3.35 -8.01 0.44
C ASP A 420 2.92 -7.44 1.81
N PRO A 421 2.75 -6.11 1.98
CA PRO A 421 2.08 -5.54 3.15
C PRO A 421 0.64 -6.00 3.33
N ASP A 422 -0.13 -6.22 2.27
CA ASP A 422 -1.50 -6.73 2.37
C ASP A 422 -1.49 -8.16 3.01
N VAL A 423 -0.55 -9.03 2.60
CA VAL A 423 -0.34 -10.35 3.24
C VAL A 423 0.11 -10.21 4.70
N ARG A 424 1.02 -9.27 4.99
CA ARG A 424 1.52 -9.01 6.35
C ARG A 424 0.43 -8.49 7.28
N CYS A 425 -0.48 -7.67 6.77
CA CYS A 425 -1.66 -7.20 7.50
C CYS A 425 -2.59 -8.37 7.86
N VAL A 426 -2.83 -9.28 6.91
CA VAL A 426 -3.58 -10.51 7.16
C VAL A 426 -2.87 -11.36 8.23
N GLN A 427 -1.56 -11.55 8.14
CA GLN A 427 -0.78 -12.29 9.13
C GLN A 427 -0.89 -11.69 10.55
N LEU A 428 -0.77 -10.37 10.70
CA LEU A 428 -0.97 -9.71 11.99
C LEU A 428 -2.41 -9.90 12.50
N ALA A 429 -3.40 -9.82 11.62
CA ALA A 429 -4.78 -10.10 11.98
C ALA A 429 -4.97 -11.55 12.48
N PHE A 430 -4.32 -12.54 11.86
CA PHE A 430 -4.31 -13.92 12.35
C PHE A 430 -3.67 -14.07 13.74
N LEU A 431 -2.66 -13.29 14.09
CA LEU A 431 -2.15 -13.24 15.47
C LEU A 431 -3.21 -12.69 16.43
N GLY A 432 -4.00 -11.70 16.00
CA GLY A 432 -5.14 -11.20 16.76
C GLY A 432 -6.28 -12.22 16.92
N LEU A 433 -6.38 -13.21 16.03
CA LEU A 433 -7.33 -14.33 16.14
C LEU A 433 -6.86 -15.42 17.10
N ALA A 434 -5.55 -15.53 17.34
CA ALA A 434 -4.97 -16.63 18.12
C ALA A 434 -5.55 -16.78 19.56
N PRO A 435 -5.89 -15.69 20.29
CA PRO A 435 -6.52 -15.80 21.61
C PRO A 435 -7.97 -16.30 21.59
N HIS A 436 -8.65 -16.26 20.44
CA HIS A 436 -10.07 -16.62 20.34
C HIS A 436 -10.25 -18.10 20.00
N ALA A 437 -11.18 -18.76 20.71
CA ALA A 437 -11.59 -20.12 20.38
C ALA A 437 -12.11 -20.18 18.94
N ARG A 438 -11.49 -21.02 18.11
CA ARG A 438 -11.76 -21.15 16.65
C ARG A 438 -11.44 -19.92 15.81
N GLY A 439 -10.60 -19.01 16.31
CA GLY A 439 -10.21 -17.80 15.60
C GLY A 439 -9.53 -18.10 14.25
N PHE A 440 -8.63 -19.08 14.19
CA PHE A 440 -7.96 -19.47 12.94
C PHE A 440 -8.94 -20.01 11.89
N GLU A 441 -9.92 -20.80 12.29
CA GLU A 441 -10.99 -21.33 11.44
C GLU A 441 -11.83 -20.20 10.85
N PHE A 442 -12.15 -19.18 11.65
CA PHE A 442 -12.83 -17.98 11.17
C PHE A 442 -11.97 -17.23 10.15
N GLY A 443 -10.69 -17.01 10.44
CA GLY A 443 -9.76 -16.35 9.51
C GLY A 443 -9.65 -17.09 8.18
N VAL A 444 -9.47 -18.41 8.20
CA VAL A 444 -9.43 -19.23 6.98
C VAL A 444 -10.78 -19.20 6.26
N GLY A 445 -11.90 -19.24 7.00
CA GLY A 445 -13.24 -19.07 6.45
C GLY A 445 -13.41 -17.74 5.69
N LEU A 446 -12.83 -16.65 6.18
CA LEU A 446 -12.81 -15.35 5.47
C LEU A 446 -12.03 -15.43 4.16
N ILE A 447 -10.88 -16.13 4.14
CA ILE A 447 -10.12 -16.35 2.90
C ILE A 447 -10.99 -17.10 1.88
N LEU A 448 -11.60 -18.23 2.29
CA LEU A 448 -12.46 -19.03 1.43
C LEU A 448 -13.63 -18.21 0.85
N ASP A 449 -14.25 -17.36 1.68
CA ASP A 449 -15.38 -16.50 1.29
C ASP A 449 -14.98 -15.47 0.24
N LYS A 450 -13.85 -14.77 0.46
CA LYS A 450 -13.39 -13.72 -0.47
C LYS A 450 -12.94 -14.25 -1.81
N PHE A 451 -12.39 -15.47 -1.83
CA PHE A 451 -12.04 -16.18 -3.06
C PHE A 451 -13.24 -16.85 -3.74
N LEU A 452 -14.45 -16.78 -3.13
CA LEU A 452 -15.70 -17.35 -3.65
C LEU A 452 -15.66 -18.88 -3.78
N VAL A 453 -14.89 -19.55 -2.92
CA VAL A 453 -14.66 -21.00 -2.98
C VAL A 453 -15.09 -21.75 -1.73
N SER A 454 -15.68 -21.11 -0.72
CA SER A 454 -16.12 -21.80 0.51
C SER A 454 -17.00 -23.01 0.22
N ARG A 455 -18.07 -22.84 -0.57
CA ARG A 455 -18.95 -23.97 -0.94
C ARG A 455 -18.21 -24.99 -1.80
N PHE A 456 -17.37 -24.52 -2.73
CA PHE A 456 -16.58 -25.40 -3.58
C PHE A 456 -15.65 -26.30 -2.76
N LEU A 457 -14.94 -25.77 -1.77
CA LEU A 457 -13.97 -26.55 -1.00
C LEU A 457 -14.59 -27.28 0.19
N LEU A 458 -15.68 -26.79 0.78
CA LEU A 458 -16.27 -27.38 1.99
C LEU A 458 -17.47 -28.30 1.72
N GLU A 459 -18.13 -28.19 0.56
CA GLU A 459 -19.27 -29.04 0.18
C GLU A 459 -18.90 -29.96 -1.02
N PRO A 460 -17.98 -30.93 -0.88
CA PRO A 460 -17.50 -31.73 -2.02
C PRO A 460 -18.58 -32.54 -2.74
N ALA A 461 -19.70 -32.82 -2.07
CA ALA A 461 -20.86 -33.52 -2.64
C ALA A 461 -21.77 -32.61 -3.49
N ALA A 462 -21.67 -31.28 -3.36
CA ALA A 462 -22.49 -30.35 -4.12
C ALA A 462 -22.17 -30.41 -5.62
N SER A 463 -23.23 -30.39 -6.43
CA SER A 463 -23.15 -30.37 -7.88
C SER A 463 -22.61 -29.04 -8.41
N ALA A 464 -22.04 -29.04 -9.63
CA ALA A 464 -21.54 -27.81 -10.25
C ALA A 464 -22.62 -26.72 -10.33
N LYS A 465 -23.86 -27.10 -10.65
CA LYS A 465 -25.00 -26.17 -10.74
C LYS A 465 -25.33 -25.52 -9.40
N GLU A 466 -25.24 -26.25 -8.29
CA GLU A 466 -25.48 -25.71 -6.93
C GLU A 466 -24.38 -24.76 -6.46
N LEU A 467 -23.14 -25.00 -6.88
CA LEU A 467 -21.97 -24.19 -6.56
C LEU A 467 -21.90 -22.90 -7.38
N GLU A 468 -22.48 -22.92 -8.57
CA GLU A 468 -22.58 -21.76 -9.45
C GLU A 468 -23.68 -20.78 -9.02
N VAL A 469 -24.63 -21.21 -8.16
CA VAL A 469 -25.69 -20.33 -7.64
C VAL A 469 -25.07 -19.15 -6.87
N GLY A 470 -25.26 -17.95 -7.39
CA GLY A 470 -24.75 -16.70 -6.82
C GLY A 470 -23.46 -16.18 -7.45
N LEU A 471 -22.81 -16.99 -8.29
CA LEU A 471 -21.72 -16.52 -9.16
C LEU A 471 -22.31 -15.77 -10.37
N THR A 472 -21.48 -14.93 -10.99
CA THR A 472 -21.86 -14.22 -12.22
C THR A 472 -21.59 -15.09 -13.44
N GLU A 473 -22.21 -14.81 -14.60
CA GLU A 473 -21.97 -15.58 -15.84
C GLU A 473 -20.50 -15.74 -16.24
N ALA A 474 -19.66 -14.75 -15.95
CA ALA A 474 -18.22 -14.81 -16.19
C ALA A 474 -17.47 -15.85 -15.33
N ALA A 475 -18.08 -16.30 -14.24
CA ALA A 475 -17.58 -17.32 -13.32
C ALA A 475 -18.18 -18.72 -13.59
N HIS A 476 -19.05 -18.87 -14.59
CA HIS A 476 -19.55 -20.17 -15.07
C HIS A 476 -18.61 -20.85 -16.08
N GLY A 477 -17.38 -20.32 -16.25
CA GLY A 477 -16.38 -20.92 -17.12
C GLY A 477 -15.90 -22.27 -16.60
N ARG A 478 -15.75 -23.26 -17.50
CA ARG A 478 -15.18 -24.58 -17.16
C ARG A 478 -13.82 -24.40 -16.47
N GLY A 479 -13.74 -24.84 -15.21
CA GLY A 479 -12.50 -24.82 -14.42
C GLY A 479 -12.26 -23.56 -13.58
N PHE A 480 -13.14 -22.54 -13.65
CA PHE A 480 -13.00 -21.31 -12.85
C PHE A 480 -12.85 -21.59 -11.34
N LEU A 481 -13.76 -22.38 -10.77
CA LEU A 481 -13.71 -22.74 -9.35
C LEU A 481 -12.45 -23.54 -8.99
N GLY A 482 -11.92 -24.34 -9.92
CA GLY A 482 -10.65 -25.04 -9.74
C GLY A 482 -9.47 -24.06 -9.66
N GLN A 483 -9.41 -23.10 -10.59
CA GLN A 483 -8.36 -22.06 -10.61
C GLN A 483 -8.44 -21.14 -9.38
N MET A 484 -9.65 -20.76 -8.96
CA MET A 484 -9.85 -19.97 -7.74
C MET A 484 -9.53 -20.78 -6.49
N GLY A 485 -9.88 -22.07 -6.46
CA GLY A 485 -9.52 -22.97 -5.37
C GLY A 485 -8.01 -23.10 -5.22
N GLU A 486 -7.28 -23.27 -6.33
CA GLU A 486 -5.81 -23.26 -6.35
C GLU A 486 -5.24 -21.95 -5.82
N SER A 487 -5.74 -20.80 -6.31
CA SER A 487 -5.27 -19.48 -5.87
C SER A 487 -5.57 -19.21 -4.39
N CYS A 488 -6.70 -19.72 -3.90
CA CYS A 488 -7.09 -19.62 -2.49
C CYS A 488 -6.16 -20.45 -1.60
N LEU A 489 -5.88 -21.68 -1.99
CA LEU A 489 -4.92 -22.55 -1.27
C LEU A 489 -3.50 -21.96 -1.30
N ASP A 490 -3.07 -21.40 -2.42
CA ASP A 490 -1.79 -20.71 -2.53
C ASP A 490 -1.70 -19.49 -1.61
N THR A 491 -2.81 -18.76 -1.43
CA THR A 491 -2.90 -17.67 -0.45
C THR A 491 -2.80 -18.18 0.99
N ILE A 492 -3.47 -19.30 1.33
CA ILE A 492 -3.36 -19.94 2.64
C ILE A 492 -1.91 -20.37 2.91
N ILE A 493 -1.26 -20.97 1.91
CA ILE A 493 0.16 -21.36 2.00
C ILE A 493 1.01 -20.11 2.23
N THR A 494 0.88 -19.09 1.39
CA THR A 494 1.62 -17.82 1.49
C THR A 494 1.49 -17.19 2.87
N VAL A 495 0.26 -17.09 3.41
CA VAL A 495 0.01 -16.53 4.75
C VAL A 495 0.73 -17.34 5.83
N ALA A 496 0.79 -18.67 5.70
CA ALA A 496 1.41 -19.55 6.68
C ALA A 496 2.95 -19.73 6.54
N THR A 497 3.50 -19.55 5.33
CA THR A 497 4.90 -19.88 5.02
C THR A 497 5.78 -18.65 4.85
N GLU A 498 5.31 -17.60 4.17
CA GLU A 498 6.06 -16.37 3.93
C GLU A 498 5.99 -15.48 5.18
N LEU A 499 6.48 -15.97 6.30
CA LEU A 499 6.53 -15.22 7.56
C LEU A 499 7.80 -14.37 7.63
N PRO A 500 7.81 -13.25 8.38
CA PRO A 500 9.03 -12.45 8.55
C PRO A 500 10.21 -13.28 9.08
N ALA A 501 11.34 -13.15 8.38
CA ALA A 501 12.59 -13.85 8.64
C ALA A 501 13.75 -12.85 8.76
N GLY A 502 14.92 -13.33 9.18
CA GLY A 502 16.14 -12.52 9.17
C GLY A 502 16.52 -12.10 7.74
N LEU A 503 17.16 -10.93 7.60
CA LEU A 503 17.49 -10.34 6.31
C LEU A 503 18.33 -11.28 5.43
N GLU A 504 19.31 -11.98 6.00
CA GLU A 504 20.12 -12.98 5.27
C GLU A 504 19.24 -14.08 4.66
N ALA A 505 18.31 -14.64 5.44
CA ALA A 505 17.42 -15.69 4.97
C ALA A 505 16.48 -15.19 3.86
N ALA A 506 16.00 -13.96 3.96
CA ALA A 506 15.19 -13.32 2.93
C ALA A 506 15.99 -13.10 1.63
N VAL A 507 17.21 -12.54 1.72
CA VAL A 507 18.10 -12.34 0.56
C VAL A 507 18.43 -13.68 -0.10
N ARG A 508 18.77 -14.69 0.70
CA ARG A 508 19.03 -16.06 0.24
C ARG A 508 17.82 -16.63 -0.50
N ARG A 509 16.60 -16.45 0.03
CA ARG A 509 15.36 -16.91 -0.60
C ARG A 509 15.15 -16.24 -1.97
N GLU A 510 15.31 -14.92 -2.08
CA GLU A 510 15.20 -14.20 -3.37
C GLU A 510 16.22 -14.69 -4.40
N VAL A 511 17.50 -14.79 -4.00
CA VAL A 511 18.60 -15.17 -4.90
C VAL A 511 18.41 -16.62 -5.40
N VAL A 512 18.04 -17.55 -4.52
CA VAL A 512 17.80 -18.95 -4.90
C VAL A 512 16.68 -19.03 -5.93
N HIS A 513 15.52 -18.42 -5.69
CA HIS A 513 14.39 -18.52 -6.61
C HIS A 513 14.65 -17.83 -7.95
N ALA A 514 15.35 -16.69 -7.95
CA ALA A 514 15.79 -16.02 -9.18
C ALA A 514 16.71 -16.93 -10.03
N LEU A 515 17.64 -17.65 -9.39
CA LEU A 515 18.57 -18.56 -10.08
C LEU A 515 17.95 -19.88 -10.54
N VAL A 516 16.90 -20.34 -9.86
CA VAL A 516 16.12 -21.50 -10.33
C VAL A 516 15.36 -21.14 -11.61
N GLU A 517 14.82 -19.92 -11.71
CA GLU A 517 14.18 -19.43 -12.94
C GLU A 517 15.20 -19.35 -14.10
N GLN A 518 16.30 -18.63 -13.93
CA GLN A 518 17.32 -18.43 -14.97
C GLN A 518 18.70 -18.09 -14.39
N ASP A 519 19.78 -18.34 -15.14
CA ASP A 519 21.13 -17.92 -14.74
C ASP A 519 21.29 -16.40 -14.96
N LEU A 520 21.86 -15.70 -13.99
CA LEU A 520 21.84 -14.23 -13.95
C LEU A 520 23.23 -13.62 -13.70
N PRO A 521 23.55 -12.44 -14.26
CA PRO A 521 24.70 -11.65 -13.84
C PRO A 521 24.47 -11.05 -12.44
N TYR A 522 25.53 -10.56 -11.79
CA TYR A 522 25.46 -9.94 -10.46
C TYR A 522 24.40 -8.84 -10.36
N SER A 523 24.31 -7.96 -11.36
CA SER A 523 23.31 -6.90 -11.42
C SER A 523 21.87 -7.41 -11.55
N GLY A 524 21.67 -8.56 -12.22
CA GLY A 524 20.37 -9.21 -12.33
C GLY A 524 19.92 -9.81 -10.99
N LEU A 525 20.86 -10.40 -10.25
CA LEU A 525 20.60 -10.90 -8.89
C LEU A 525 20.29 -9.76 -7.92
N PHE A 526 21.04 -8.67 -7.98
CA PHE A 526 20.80 -7.50 -7.13
C PHE A 526 19.44 -6.86 -7.45
N LYS A 527 19.02 -6.87 -8.72
CA LYS A 527 17.69 -6.41 -9.12
C LYS A 527 16.57 -7.29 -8.53
N ALA A 528 16.78 -8.61 -8.43
CA ALA A 528 15.80 -9.52 -7.83
C ALA A 528 15.58 -9.23 -6.34
N THR A 529 16.62 -8.80 -5.63
CA THR A 529 16.54 -8.47 -4.19
C THR A 529 15.95 -7.08 -3.89
N GLN A 530 15.60 -6.27 -4.89
CA GLN A 530 15.02 -4.92 -4.69
C GLN A 530 13.65 -4.91 -4.01
N VAL A 531 12.98 -6.06 -3.95
CA VAL A 531 11.77 -6.26 -3.15
C VAL A 531 12.04 -6.18 -1.65
N LEU A 532 13.28 -6.39 -1.22
CA LEU A 532 13.70 -6.28 0.18
C LEU A 532 14.18 -4.86 0.50
N ASP A 533 14.05 -4.46 1.76
CA ASP A 533 14.49 -3.16 2.24
C ASP A 533 15.99 -3.16 2.58
N GLU A 534 16.72 -2.19 2.01
CA GLU A 534 18.09 -1.82 2.37
C GLU A 534 19.08 -2.99 2.54
N VAL A 535 19.15 -3.88 1.55
CA VAL A 535 20.12 -4.99 1.56
C VAL A 535 21.56 -4.44 1.52
N PRO A 536 22.40 -4.66 2.56
CA PRO A 536 23.79 -4.25 2.53
C PRO A 536 24.56 -5.00 1.45
N GLU A 537 25.40 -4.29 0.70
CA GLU A 537 26.18 -4.89 -0.39
C GLU A 537 27.08 -6.04 0.11
N ALA A 538 27.64 -5.92 1.31
CA ALA A 538 28.45 -6.96 1.94
C ALA A 538 27.65 -8.25 2.18
N LEU A 539 26.44 -8.14 2.75
CA LEU A 539 25.55 -9.27 2.99
C LEU A 539 25.12 -9.93 1.67
N PHE A 540 24.78 -9.11 0.68
CA PHE A 540 24.42 -9.60 -0.64
C PHE A 540 25.59 -10.37 -1.29
N ALA A 541 26.80 -9.82 -1.25
CA ALA A 541 27.99 -10.47 -1.78
C ALA A 541 28.32 -11.79 -1.07
N GLU A 542 28.15 -11.83 0.26
CA GLU A 542 28.32 -13.04 1.08
C GLU A 542 27.32 -14.13 0.67
N VAL A 543 26.03 -13.81 0.61
CA VAL A 543 24.98 -14.76 0.19
C VAL A 543 25.23 -15.26 -1.24
N VAL A 544 25.60 -14.38 -2.16
CA VAL A 544 25.94 -14.76 -3.55
C VAL A 544 27.15 -15.70 -3.58
N GLY A 545 28.20 -15.44 -2.79
CA GLY A 545 29.35 -16.36 -2.67
C GLY A 545 28.97 -17.73 -2.10
N ASP A 546 28.00 -17.76 -1.18
CA ASP A 546 27.52 -18.98 -0.55
C ASP A 546 26.59 -19.81 -1.45
N VAL A 547 25.64 -19.20 -2.17
CA VAL A 547 24.65 -19.96 -2.96
C VAL A 547 24.98 -20.14 -4.44
N CYS A 548 25.90 -19.34 -4.98
CA CYS A 548 26.15 -19.30 -6.41
C CYS A 548 27.50 -19.90 -6.82
N GLU A 549 27.55 -20.47 -8.02
CA GLU A 549 28.77 -20.80 -8.75
C GLU A 549 28.91 -19.89 -9.96
N ARG A 550 30.13 -19.41 -10.22
CA ARG A 550 30.43 -18.53 -11.35
C ARG A 550 30.81 -19.37 -12.57
N THR A 551 30.12 -19.15 -13.70
CA THR A 551 30.48 -19.81 -14.96
C THR A 551 31.72 -19.15 -15.58
N GLY A 552 32.68 -19.97 -16.02
CA GLY A 552 34.00 -19.52 -16.51
C GLY A 552 34.05 -18.98 -17.95
N GLY A 553 33.02 -18.26 -18.41
CA GLY A 553 32.94 -17.69 -19.76
C GLY A 553 33.07 -16.15 -19.82
N GLU A 554 33.15 -15.58 -21.03
CA GLU A 554 33.29 -14.13 -21.29
C GLU A 554 32.16 -13.29 -20.66
N ARG A 555 30.94 -13.83 -20.59
CA ARG A 555 29.85 -13.29 -19.76
C ARG A 555 29.72 -14.14 -18.52
N SER A 556 30.46 -13.77 -17.49
CA SER A 556 30.38 -14.38 -16.16
C SER A 556 28.96 -14.26 -15.59
N VAL A 557 28.15 -15.29 -15.78
CA VAL A 557 26.83 -15.44 -15.14
C VAL A 557 26.96 -16.36 -13.93
N PHE A 558 26.08 -16.16 -12.95
CA PHE A 558 25.96 -16.99 -11.76
C PHE A 558 24.90 -18.07 -11.97
N CYS A 559 25.22 -19.27 -11.51
CA CYS A 559 24.34 -20.43 -11.49
C CYS A 559 24.13 -20.90 -10.06
N LEU A 560 23.01 -21.58 -9.79
CA LEU A 560 22.72 -22.13 -8.46
C LEU A 560 23.58 -23.35 -8.15
N LYS A 561 24.25 -23.35 -6.99
CA LYS A 561 25.01 -24.51 -6.49
C LYS A 561 24.11 -25.75 -6.34
N PRO A 562 24.64 -26.97 -6.57
CA PRO A 562 23.83 -28.19 -6.57
C PRO A 562 23.12 -28.52 -5.25
N GLU A 563 23.57 -28.00 -4.10
CA GLU A 563 22.91 -28.18 -2.79
C GLU A 563 21.61 -27.37 -2.62
N PHE A 564 21.48 -26.20 -3.24
CA PHE A 564 20.35 -25.29 -3.02
C PHE A 564 19.15 -25.55 -3.95
N TRP A 565 19.27 -26.48 -4.92
CA TRP A 565 18.13 -26.87 -5.77
C TRP A 565 16.98 -27.52 -5.01
N ALA A 566 17.24 -28.05 -3.80
CA ALA A 566 16.20 -28.58 -2.91
C ALA A 566 15.42 -27.48 -2.17
N SER A 567 15.94 -26.25 -2.15
CA SER A 567 15.33 -25.10 -1.47
C SER A 567 14.31 -24.37 -2.33
N TYR A 568 14.09 -24.81 -3.58
CA TYR A 568 13.07 -24.27 -4.46
C TYR A 568 11.66 -24.53 -3.89
N ASP A 569 10.89 -23.46 -3.75
CA ASP A 569 9.51 -23.47 -3.30
C ASP A 569 8.55 -23.18 -4.47
N PRO A 570 7.68 -24.14 -4.84
CA PRO A 570 6.66 -23.93 -5.86
C PRO A 570 5.60 -22.88 -5.52
N SER A 571 5.49 -22.47 -4.25
CA SER A 571 4.58 -21.42 -3.77
C SER A 571 5.32 -20.12 -3.45
N PHE A 572 6.54 -19.92 -3.95
CA PHE A 572 7.29 -18.70 -3.70
C PHE A 572 6.59 -17.47 -4.29
N TRP A 573 6.13 -16.60 -3.40
CA TRP A 573 5.20 -15.53 -3.74
C TRP A 573 5.73 -14.45 -4.70
N HIS A 574 7.04 -14.21 -4.83
CA HIS A 574 7.57 -13.18 -5.75
C HIS A 574 7.86 -13.70 -7.16
N LEU A 575 7.68 -14.99 -7.41
CA LEU A 575 7.78 -15.58 -8.74
C LEU A 575 6.37 -15.81 -9.30
N PRO A 576 6.01 -15.21 -10.45
CA PRO A 576 4.69 -15.42 -11.03
C PRO A 576 4.56 -16.84 -11.61
N ARG A 577 3.31 -17.32 -11.69
CA ARG A 577 2.95 -18.68 -12.13
C ARG A 577 3.64 -19.13 -13.43
N ASN A 578 3.66 -18.27 -14.44
CA ASN A 578 4.30 -18.57 -15.73
C ASN A 578 5.82 -18.80 -15.61
N ARG A 579 6.47 -18.15 -14.64
CA ARG A 579 7.89 -18.34 -14.36
C ARG A 579 8.13 -19.54 -13.44
N HIS A 580 7.19 -19.88 -12.55
CA HIS A 580 7.20 -21.13 -11.82
C HIS A 580 7.18 -22.35 -12.75
N GLU A 581 6.46 -22.30 -13.88
CA GLU A 581 6.48 -23.36 -14.89
C GLU A 581 7.89 -23.57 -15.46
N THR A 582 8.58 -22.48 -15.84
CA THR A 582 9.97 -22.53 -16.31
C THR A 582 10.92 -23.04 -15.22
N ALA A 583 10.79 -22.54 -13.99
CA ALA A 583 11.59 -22.95 -12.85
C ALA A 583 11.42 -24.46 -12.58
N MET A 584 10.18 -24.97 -12.57
CA MET A 584 9.90 -26.40 -12.41
C MET A 584 10.55 -27.25 -13.51
N GLN A 585 10.48 -26.84 -14.79
CA GLN A 585 11.14 -27.55 -15.87
C GLN A 585 12.67 -27.63 -15.70
N ARG A 586 13.29 -26.56 -15.19
CA ARG A 586 14.73 -26.54 -14.89
C ARG A 586 15.07 -27.44 -13.70
N VAL A 587 14.26 -27.43 -12.64
CA VAL A 587 14.40 -28.34 -11.50
C VAL A 587 14.31 -29.79 -11.96
N GLU A 588 13.31 -30.13 -12.77
CA GLU A 588 13.15 -31.48 -13.35
C GLU A 588 14.37 -31.88 -14.19
N SER A 589 14.85 -30.98 -15.04
CA SER A 589 16.02 -31.19 -15.88
C SER A 589 17.29 -31.41 -15.05
N HIS A 590 17.48 -30.65 -13.96
CA HIS A 590 18.61 -30.80 -13.04
C HIS A 590 18.65 -32.20 -12.42
N TYR A 591 17.52 -32.67 -11.86
CA TYR A 591 17.46 -33.98 -11.24
C TYR A 591 17.48 -35.13 -12.25
N ALA A 592 16.94 -34.94 -13.46
CA ALA A 592 17.01 -35.93 -14.54
C ALA A 592 18.48 -36.17 -14.99
N ARG A 593 19.27 -35.10 -15.13
CA ARG A 593 20.71 -35.19 -15.49
C ARG A 593 21.56 -35.89 -14.43
N ARG A 594 21.15 -35.87 -13.16
CA ARG A 594 21.86 -36.49 -12.02
C ARG A 594 21.44 -37.93 -11.74
N LYS A 595 20.46 -38.50 -12.47
CA LYS A 595 20.20 -39.95 -12.40
C LYS A 595 21.45 -40.68 -12.90
N PRO A 596 22.09 -41.54 -12.08
CA PRO A 596 23.24 -42.31 -12.56
C PRO A 596 22.78 -43.22 -13.70
N LYS A 597 23.52 -43.24 -14.81
CA LYS A 597 23.44 -44.34 -15.79
C LYS A 597 23.62 -45.63 -14.99
N ALA A 598 22.63 -46.51 -15.04
CA ALA A 598 22.61 -47.76 -14.27
C ALA A 598 23.79 -48.67 -14.64
N LYS A 599 24.95 -48.44 -14.03
CA LYS A 599 26.08 -49.38 -13.95
C LYS A 599 26.85 -49.06 -12.66
N GLY A 600 26.59 -49.85 -11.61
CA GLY A 600 27.38 -49.84 -10.38
C GLY A 600 26.52 -49.67 -9.14
N LYS A 601 26.59 -50.66 -8.25
CA LYS A 601 25.97 -50.68 -6.92
C LYS A 601 26.57 -49.55 -6.05
N GLY A 602 25.99 -48.36 -6.12
CA GLY A 602 26.28 -47.22 -5.25
C GLY A 602 24.97 -46.53 -4.90
N LYS A 603 24.78 -46.19 -3.61
CA LYS A 603 23.54 -45.61 -3.06
C LYS A 603 22.98 -44.53 -3.99
N SER A 604 21.79 -44.77 -4.56
CA SER A 604 21.17 -43.79 -5.45
C SER A 604 20.89 -42.51 -4.67
N LYS A 605 21.36 -41.36 -5.17
CA LYS A 605 20.79 -40.08 -4.75
C LYS A 605 19.36 -40.08 -5.29
N LYS A 606 18.40 -40.41 -4.41
CA LYS A 606 16.98 -40.47 -4.76
C LYS A 606 16.57 -39.11 -5.32
N ALA A 607 15.86 -39.11 -6.45
CA ALA A 607 15.17 -37.91 -6.92
C ALA A 607 14.29 -37.36 -5.77
N PRO A 608 14.12 -36.03 -5.65
CA PRO A 608 13.30 -35.48 -4.59
C PRO A 608 11.89 -36.09 -4.67
N PRO A 609 11.25 -36.35 -3.51
CA PRO A 609 9.88 -36.82 -3.49
C PRO A 609 9.00 -35.82 -4.26
N ARG A 610 8.05 -36.35 -5.04
CA ARG A 610 6.98 -35.56 -5.65
C ARG A 610 5.74 -35.71 -4.76
N PRO A 611 5.02 -34.62 -4.43
CA PRO A 611 5.27 -33.22 -4.80
C PRO A 611 6.53 -32.65 -4.11
N LEU A 612 7.16 -31.66 -4.77
CA LEU A 612 8.27 -30.91 -4.17
C LEU A 612 7.73 -30.14 -2.96
N ALA A 613 8.26 -30.46 -1.78
CA ALA A 613 7.97 -29.75 -0.55
C ALA A 613 9.32 -29.38 0.08
N PRO A 614 9.81 -28.14 -0.12
CA PRO A 614 11.04 -27.72 0.52
C PRO A 614 10.88 -27.69 2.05
N PRO A 615 11.98 -27.64 2.82
CA PRO A 615 11.91 -27.36 4.23
C PRO A 615 11.14 -26.05 4.48
N MET A 616 10.34 -26.02 5.55
CA MET A 616 9.60 -24.82 5.92
C MET A 616 10.56 -23.65 6.12
N PRO A 617 10.26 -22.46 5.57
CA PRO A 617 11.11 -21.29 5.76
C PRO A 617 11.30 -20.96 7.24
N THR A 618 12.48 -20.47 7.61
CA THR A 618 12.71 -19.94 8.95
C THR A 618 11.83 -18.72 9.20
N CYS A 619 11.30 -18.56 10.40
CA CYS A 619 10.59 -17.36 10.82
C CYS A 619 11.05 -16.92 12.21
N ARG A 620 10.89 -15.63 12.53
CA ARG A 620 11.20 -15.12 13.88
C ARG A 620 10.15 -15.60 14.90
N SER A 621 10.58 -15.69 16.16
CA SER A 621 9.71 -16.01 17.30
C SER A 621 8.52 -15.05 17.36
N GLY A 622 7.32 -15.59 17.55
CA GLY A 622 6.06 -14.82 17.59
C GLY A 622 5.18 -14.99 16.35
N PHE A 623 5.74 -15.41 15.21
CA PHE A 623 4.97 -15.72 14.00
C PHE A 623 4.62 -17.22 13.84
N ASP A 624 5.22 -18.10 14.64
CA ASP A 624 5.00 -19.56 14.57
C ASP A 624 3.54 -19.96 14.80
N ALA A 625 2.83 -19.20 15.64
CA ALA A 625 1.40 -19.42 15.91
C ALA A 625 0.56 -19.30 14.63
N ILE A 626 0.92 -18.40 13.71
CA ILE A 626 0.23 -18.26 12.42
C ILE A 626 0.39 -19.53 11.60
N ARG A 627 1.62 -20.01 11.44
CA ARG A 627 1.91 -21.22 10.66
C ARG A 627 1.09 -22.39 11.17
N ASN A 628 1.15 -22.63 12.47
CA ASN A 628 0.49 -23.79 13.05
C ASN A 628 -1.04 -23.62 13.01
N GLY A 629 -1.57 -22.45 13.40
CA GLY A 629 -3.00 -22.20 13.42
C GLY A 629 -3.64 -22.18 12.04
N VAL A 630 -2.97 -21.62 11.02
CA VAL A 630 -3.50 -21.56 9.64
C VAL A 630 -3.45 -22.93 8.95
N LEU A 631 -2.37 -23.69 9.14
CA LEU A 631 -2.22 -24.99 8.45
C LEU A 631 -2.96 -26.13 9.16
N PHE A 632 -2.97 -26.14 10.50
CA PHE A 632 -3.50 -27.24 11.31
C PHE A 632 -4.80 -26.85 12.01
N ASN A 633 -5.81 -26.49 11.22
CA ASN A 633 -7.18 -26.30 11.72
C ASN A 633 -8.21 -27.06 10.86
N ASP A 634 -9.38 -27.30 11.43
CA ASP A 634 -10.43 -28.12 10.82
C ASP A 634 -10.92 -27.58 9.46
N VAL A 635 -10.98 -26.26 9.30
CA VAL A 635 -11.45 -25.64 8.05
C VAL A 635 -10.41 -25.82 6.95
N THR A 636 -9.13 -25.66 7.24
CA THR A 636 -8.03 -25.93 6.30
C THR A 636 -8.02 -27.40 5.90
N PHE A 637 -8.12 -28.33 6.85
CA PHE A 637 -8.20 -29.75 6.55
C PHE A 637 -9.43 -30.12 5.72
N ALA A 638 -10.60 -29.54 6.04
CA ALA A 638 -11.83 -29.74 5.27
C ALA A 638 -11.67 -29.21 3.84
N ALA A 639 -11.07 -28.04 3.65
CA ALA A 639 -10.83 -27.45 2.34
C ALA A 639 -9.87 -28.29 1.49
N VAL A 640 -8.76 -28.75 2.07
CA VAL A 640 -7.81 -29.65 1.39
C VAL A 640 -8.47 -30.98 1.05
N ARG A 641 -9.22 -31.58 1.98
CA ARG A 641 -9.98 -32.81 1.72
C ARG A 641 -10.98 -32.61 0.59
N GLY A 642 -11.72 -31.51 0.57
CA GLY A 642 -12.68 -31.22 -0.49
C GLY A 642 -12.01 -31.02 -1.85
N ALA A 643 -10.87 -30.33 -1.89
CA ALA A 643 -10.05 -30.22 -3.11
C ALA A 643 -9.61 -31.59 -3.64
N LEU A 644 -9.10 -32.46 -2.76
CA LEU A 644 -8.67 -33.82 -3.11
C LEU A 644 -9.83 -34.69 -3.61
N VAL A 645 -10.98 -34.67 -2.91
CA VAL A 645 -12.17 -35.41 -3.36
C VAL A 645 -12.56 -34.97 -4.77
N ARG A 646 -12.64 -33.67 -5.04
CA ARG A 646 -12.98 -33.17 -6.39
C ARG A 646 -11.94 -33.51 -7.45
N ALA A 647 -10.67 -33.57 -7.10
CA ALA A 647 -9.61 -33.97 -8.02
C ALA A 647 -9.66 -35.49 -8.34
N LEU A 648 -10.07 -36.31 -7.38
CA LEU A 648 -10.14 -37.76 -7.50
C LEU A 648 -11.48 -38.27 -8.08
N THR A 649 -12.57 -37.52 -7.92
CA THR A 649 -13.86 -37.87 -8.52
C THR A 649 -13.77 -37.75 -10.04
N PRO A 650 -13.97 -38.85 -10.80
CA PRO A 650 -13.89 -38.81 -12.26
C PRO A 650 -14.87 -37.79 -12.83
N ARG A 651 -14.41 -36.97 -13.79
CA ARG A 651 -15.27 -36.08 -14.59
C ARG A 651 -16.26 -36.93 -15.40
N GLY A 652 -17.37 -37.32 -14.78
CA GLY A 652 -18.40 -38.19 -15.37
C GLY A 652 -19.15 -39.11 -14.39
N ALA A 653 -18.70 -39.26 -13.14
CA ALA A 653 -19.36 -40.14 -12.15
C ALA A 653 -20.48 -39.45 -11.35
N GLY A 654 -21.01 -38.32 -11.84
CA GLY A 654 -22.11 -37.60 -11.21
C GLY A 654 -23.48 -38.07 -11.69
N ALA A 655 -23.80 -39.35 -11.47
CA ALA A 655 -25.17 -39.89 -11.46
C ALA A 655 -25.20 -41.39 -11.06
N ALA A 656 -24.55 -41.79 -9.96
CA ALA A 656 -24.83 -43.06 -9.26
C ALA A 656 -24.07 -43.12 -7.92
N ALA A 657 -24.59 -42.44 -6.90
CA ALA A 657 -24.38 -42.80 -5.49
C ALA A 657 -25.50 -42.15 -4.68
#